data_AF-A0A1G7JUN3-F1
#
_entry.id   AF-A0A1G7JUN3-F1
#
_cell.length_a   1.000
_cell.length_b   1.000
_cell.length_c   1.000
_cell.angle_alpha   90.00
_cell.angle_beta   90.00
_cell.angle_gamma   90.00
#
_symmetry.space_group_name_H-M   'P 1'
#
loop_
_entity.id
_entity.type
_entity.pdbx_description
1 polymer ?
#
loop_
_entity_poly.entity_id
_entity_poly.type
_entity_poly.pdbx_seq_one_letter_code
_entity_poly.pdbx_strand_id
1 'polypeptide(L)'
;MSNQLPFFLWKRLEGEREHDRFGDVILSGDINGDGWQEWIVSASTATYIEDEDGVNPIPHYYTGRVYVYSHDLQLLFTLNGQKHGDCFGTSIALEDLNGDGIPEIIVTAPRASSGTKIQCGEVYVYSGQSGQLLYQWSGREDFASLGRSISILDWDGDGIPDIALSSHHLDPNWEERDGRVTIYSGRDRSILGEFMGSDREGLGVSLVSGDINGDGKDELVMGAPRHSSQGLTRNGRVLIYNREGLLNEYSGERSYDEIGRNLALGDMDGDGIADLIIGSPRTGGKYPRGGQVRIISIVQNRTILKKNGWFGQQELGSKVLSFCMDGQQPLVLAGSHTGAVYLLDLNGEVVHEFNGEEAAIFGHAFSCMDTTVGPCIAIGAVSAGNRKKLMSGSVYFLSMSPPLHSQKASPHDAKDQNQVHSLSAEPVESFSSKKRILLTTYWYLPHVGGVDVYVRLLKEELVRQGHHVDVLAHHPDMAHYYLVDGEKKVNKWQIKSVVYEKVFQFYQRYLSHVDPWVRYREIERYCFELAACLFDLEQYDIIHTQDIISTRALSRVKPASTALVATIHGLLAKEHMFSGDIQNKNSLAWKYVADEEYYGCVSADATIVPTEWLVREMQQFEVPSNIFDIIPYGLSIDEFALKTHQPLSQPLQMPEENSFIISCPARLVPVKGHQTLIGALSRIQGNANWHCFLLGDGPLRTEIEQLIQNAGIKDRITLLGDRKDVPAILRESDVMVLPSLQDNLPFSIMEAQLAGIPIIASNAGGIPEMIQNESTGLLFDVGNEEQLAEQLTKLMNDSALRSVIAQQAAEWAKIHWSSNTLLERTLAVYDKAMEKVKGNDI
;
A
#
# COMPACT_ATOMS: atom_id res chain seq x y z
N MET A 1 -20.32 -18.77 -20.66
CA MET A 1 -20.01 -19.86 -19.70
C MET A 1 -20.93 -19.69 -18.51
N SER A 2 -21.29 -20.78 -17.83
CA SER A 2 -22.41 -20.86 -16.88
C SER A 2 -22.08 -20.17 -15.55
N ASN A 3 -22.20 -18.85 -15.48
CA ASN A 3 -22.19 -18.16 -14.19
C ASN A 3 -23.60 -18.28 -13.58
N GLN A 4 -23.81 -19.33 -12.80
CA GLN A 4 -25.11 -19.61 -12.17
C GLN A 4 -25.29 -18.85 -10.84
N LEU A 5 -24.19 -18.38 -10.24
CA LEU A 5 -24.17 -17.59 -9.01
C LEU A 5 -23.70 -16.15 -9.27
N PRO A 6 -24.29 -15.13 -8.61
CA PRO A 6 -23.94 -13.73 -8.81
C PRO A 6 -22.81 -13.30 -7.86
N PHE A 7 -21.55 -13.48 -8.25
CA PHE A 7 -20.41 -12.86 -7.54
C PHE A 7 -20.11 -11.48 -8.11
N PHE A 8 -19.92 -10.49 -7.23
CA PHE A 8 -19.56 -9.13 -7.55
C PHE A 8 -18.18 -8.80 -6.98
N LEU A 9 -17.35 -8.10 -7.75
CA LEU A 9 -16.11 -7.53 -7.23
C LEU A 9 -16.44 -6.47 -6.19
N TRP A 10 -16.08 -6.76 -4.94
CA TRP A 10 -16.26 -5.82 -3.83
C TRP A 10 -15.08 -4.85 -3.73
N LYS A 11 -13.85 -5.38 -3.74
CA LYS A 11 -12.62 -4.58 -3.66
C LYS A 11 -11.46 -5.34 -4.29
N ARG A 12 -10.49 -4.61 -4.84
CA ARG A 12 -9.17 -5.13 -5.24
C ARG A 12 -8.13 -4.42 -4.39
N LEU A 13 -7.28 -5.20 -3.73
CA LEU A 13 -6.10 -4.70 -3.03
C LEU A 13 -4.85 -5.06 -3.81
N GLU A 14 -3.89 -4.15 -3.88
CA GLU A 14 -2.61 -4.36 -4.54
C GLU A 14 -1.48 -4.33 -3.52
N GLY A 15 -0.45 -5.13 -3.78
CA GLY A 15 0.78 -5.13 -2.98
C GLY A 15 1.45 -3.76 -3.01
N GLU A 16 1.99 -3.35 -1.87
CA GLU A 16 2.67 -2.06 -1.73
C GLU A 16 3.97 -1.99 -2.56
N ARG A 17 4.51 -3.13 -3.00
CA ARG A 17 5.82 -3.21 -3.66
C ARG A 17 5.82 -4.15 -4.86
N GLU A 18 6.78 -3.91 -5.76
CA GLU A 18 7.07 -4.86 -6.83
C GLU A 18 7.73 -6.12 -6.25
N HIS A 19 7.33 -7.31 -6.73
CA HIS A 19 7.84 -8.61 -6.25
C HIS A 19 7.49 -9.01 -4.81
N ASP A 20 6.60 -8.28 -4.14
CA ASP A 20 6.18 -8.64 -2.79
C ASP A 20 5.32 -9.91 -2.73
N ARG A 21 4.75 -10.32 -3.87
CA ARG A 21 3.79 -11.43 -3.98
C ARG A 21 2.61 -11.24 -3.03
N PHE A 22 2.10 -10.02 -2.89
CA PHE A 22 0.89 -9.78 -2.11
C PHE A 22 -0.26 -10.71 -2.55
N GLY A 23 -0.83 -11.44 -1.60
CA GLY A 23 -1.80 -12.50 -1.86
C GLY A 23 -1.21 -13.90 -2.02
N ASP A 24 0.05 -14.14 -1.62
CA ASP A 24 0.71 -15.48 -1.68
C ASP A 24 0.03 -16.49 -0.75
N VAL A 25 -0.42 -16.02 0.42
CA VAL A 25 -1.28 -16.74 1.37
C VAL A 25 -2.45 -15.83 1.71
N ILE A 26 -3.66 -16.40 1.71
CA ILE A 26 -4.90 -15.73 2.13
C ILE A 26 -5.64 -16.67 3.06
N LEU A 27 -6.05 -16.17 4.22
CA LEU A 27 -6.86 -16.88 5.21
C LEU A 27 -7.94 -15.93 5.75
N SER A 28 -8.93 -16.51 6.41
CA SER A 28 -9.86 -15.76 7.26
C SER A 28 -10.07 -16.47 8.59
N GLY A 29 -10.38 -15.69 9.63
CA GLY A 29 -10.67 -16.17 10.97
C GLY A 29 -10.95 -15.01 11.91
N ASP A 30 -11.76 -15.24 12.95
CA ASP A 30 -12.01 -14.25 14.02
C ASP A 30 -10.79 -14.24 14.93
N ILE A 31 -9.89 -13.29 14.74
CA ILE A 31 -8.61 -13.21 15.47
C ILE A 31 -8.65 -12.14 16.57
N ASN A 32 -9.76 -11.40 16.68
CA ASN A 32 -9.91 -10.33 17.67
C ASN A 32 -11.00 -10.65 18.73
N GLY A 33 -11.77 -11.71 18.52
CA GLY A 33 -12.82 -12.22 19.40
C GLY A 33 -14.14 -11.46 19.32
N ASP A 34 -14.38 -10.68 18.25
CA ASP A 34 -15.59 -9.86 18.10
C ASP A 34 -16.75 -10.60 17.40
N GLY A 35 -16.53 -11.87 17.01
CA GLY A 35 -17.48 -12.72 16.30
C GLY A 35 -17.51 -12.51 14.79
N TRP A 36 -16.70 -11.61 14.24
CA TRP A 36 -16.48 -11.44 12.81
C TRP A 36 -15.12 -11.96 12.41
N GLN A 37 -15.03 -12.50 11.20
CA GLN A 37 -13.75 -12.97 10.67
C GLN A 37 -12.96 -11.81 10.04
N GLU A 38 -11.66 -11.79 10.28
CA GLU A 38 -10.70 -10.93 9.59
C GLU A 38 -10.14 -11.63 8.34
N TRP A 39 -9.57 -10.85 7.43
CA TRP A 39 -8.74 -11.34 6.33
C TRP A 39 -7.26 -11.22 6.67
N ILE A 40 -6.52 -12.31 6.51
CA ILE A 40 -5.07 -12.35 6.68
C ILE A 40 -4.45 -12.58 5.31
N VAL A 41 -3.64 -11.63 4.84
CA VAL A 41 -3.04 -11.65 3.50
C VAL A 41 -1.53 -11.49 3.61
N SER A 42 -0.77 -12.43 3.04
CA SER A 42 0.70 -12.35 3.05
C SER A 42 1.29 -11.75 1.78
N ALA A 43 2.45 -11.13 1.94
CA ALA A 43 3.37 -10.72 0.90
C ALA A 43 4.76 -11.28 1.26
N SER A 44 4.98 -12.55 0.90
CA SER A 44 6.10 -13.35 1.39
C SER A 44 7.48 -12.92 0.84
N THR A 45 7.51 -12.11 -0.23
CA THR A 45 8.73 -11.59 -0.90
C THR A 45 9.72 -12.65 -1.43
N ALA A 46 9.30 -13.90 -1.62
CA ALA A 46 10.18 -14.96 -2.12
C ALA A 46 10.09 -15.14 -3.66
N THR A 47 11.18 -14.83 -4.40
CA THR A 47 11.41 -15.48 -5.70
C THR A 47 12.83 -16.04 -5.80
N TYR A 48 12.94 -17.36 -5.69
CA TYR A 48 13.77 -18.18 -6.58
C TYR A 48 12.75 -18.94 -7.43
N ILE A 49 12.57 -18.58 -8.69
CA ILE A 49 11.92 -19.45 -9.67
C ILE A 49 13.03 -19.79 -10.65
N GLU A 50 13.49 -21.02 -10.61
CA GLU A 50 14.34 -21.57 -11.67
C GLU A 50 13.48 -21.66 -12.93
N ASP A 51 13.79 -20.86 -13.95
CA ASP A 51 13.42 -21.19 -15.33
C ASP A 51 14.23 -22.44 -15.73
N GLU A 52 13.70 -23.27 -16.64
CA GLU A 52 14.37 -24.48 -17.16
C GLU A 52 15.75 -24.16 -17.79
N ASP A 53 16.04 -22.87 -18.02
CA ASP A 53 17.29 -22.34 -18.58
C ASP A 53 18.28 -21.75 -17.54
N GLY A 54 18.03 -21.88 -16.23
CA GLY A 54 19.05 -21.64 -15.20
C GLY A 54 19.55 -20.18 -15.05
N VAL A 55 18.81 -19.17 -15.51
CA VAL A 55 19.21 -17.75 -15.37
C VAL A 55 18.04 -16.87 -14.96
N ASN A 56 17.81 -16.72 -13.64
CA ASN A 56 17.40 -15.42 -13.06
C ASN A 56 17.47 -15.40 -11.51
N PRO A 57 18.61 -15.02 -10.89
CA PRO A 57 18.66 -14.76 -9.46
C PRO A 57 18.49 -13.24 -9.24
N ILE A 58 17.26 -12.76 -9.02
CA ILE A 58 17.07 -11.41 -8.45
C ILE A 58 16.43 -11.58 -7.06
N PRO A 59 17.24 -11.74 -6.00
CA PRO A 59 16.75 -11.57 -4.64
C PRO A 59 16.49 -10.08 -4.40
N HIS A 60 15.23 -9.67 -4.38
CA HIS A 60 14.87 -8.38 -3.79
C HIS A 60 14.94 -8.52 -2.27
N TYR A 61 15.81 -7.72 -1.66
CA TYR A 61 16.03 -7.66 -0.22
C TYR A 61 14.90 -6.88 0.46
N TYR A 62 13.69 -7.41 0.48
CA TYR A 62 12.62 -6.91 1.34
C TYR A 62 12.32 -7.93 2.44
N THR A 63 11.87 -7.44 3.59
CA THR A 63 11.26 -8.28 4.61
C THR A 63 9.85 -8.65 4.14
N GLY A 64 9.47 -9.92 4.31
CA GLY A 64 8.11 -10.35 4.05
C GLY A 64 7.13 -9.66 5.01
N ARG A 65 5.85 -9.59 4.63
CA ARG A 65 4.79 -8.95 5.43
C ARG A 65 3.53 -9.79 5.48
N VAL A 66 2.78 -9.63 6.56
CA VAL A 66 1.42 -10.15 6.69
C VAL A 66 0.51 -9.00 7.08
N TYR A 67 -0.53 -8.78 6.29
CA TYR A 67 -1.52 -7.74 6.48
C TYR A 67 -2.78 -8.35 7.07
N VAL A 68 -3.30 -7.71 8.10
CA VAL A 68 -4.53 -8.12 8.76
C VAL A 68 -5.58 -7.05 8.48
N TYR A 69 -6.64 -7.45 7.79
CA TYR A 69 -7.77 -6.58 7.48
C TYR A 69 -9.01 -7.04 8.23
N SER A 70 -9.84 -6.09 8.64
CA SER A 70 -11.19 -6.37 9.11
C SER A 70 -12.05 -7.05 8.04
N HIS A 71 -13.20 -7.59 8.45
CA HIS A 71 -14.20 -8.12 7.52
C HIS A 71 -14.57 -7.13 6.39
N ASP A 72 -14.57 -5.82 6.65
CA ASP A 72 -14.85 -4.73 5.69
C ASP A 72 -13.62 -4.18 4.94
N LEU A 73 -12.48 -4.89 5.02
CA LEU A 73 -11.24 -4.59 4.30
C LEU A 73 -10.57 -3.27 4.72
N GLN A 74 -10.73 -2.86 5.98
CA GLN A 74 -9.89 -1.85 6.63
C GLN A 74 -8.66 -2.53 7.21
N LEU A 75 -7.48 -1.93 7.02
CA LEU A 75 -6.25 -2.50 7.57
C LEU A 75 -6.24 -2.30 9.09
N LEU A 76 -6.23 -3.40 9.85
CA LEU A 76 -6.13 -3.38 11.30
C LEU A 76 -4.67 -3.20 11.75
N PHE A 77 -3.78 -4.06 11.27
CA PHE A 77 -2.35 -3.98 11.53
C PHE A 77 -1.53 -4.81 10.52
N THR A 78 -0.20 -4.62 10.56
CA THR A 78 0.75 -5.32 9.69
C THR A 78 1.86 -5.96 10.51
N LEU A 79 2.08 -7.26 10.30
CA LEU A 79 3.21 -8.00 10.85
C LEU A 79 4.38 -7.95 9.86
N ASN A 80 5.57 -7.62 10.34
CA ASN A 80 6.76 -7.43 9.51
C ASN A 80 7.81 -8.51 9.81
N GLY A 81 8.38 -9.10 8.74
CA GLY A 81 9.55 -9.97 8.83
C GLY A 81 10.77 -9.22 9.36
N GLN A 82 11.68 -9.96 9.97
CA GLN A 82 12.84 -9.38 10.67
C GLN A 82 14.03 -9.13 9.75
N LYS A 83 14.21 -9.94 8.70
CA LYS A 83 15.38 -9.86 7.82
C LYS A 83 15.00 -9.94 6.35
N HIS A 84 15.74 -9.23 5.52
CA HIS A 84 15.54 -9.26 4.09
C HIS A 84 15.72 -10.67 3.52
N GLY A 85 14.75 -11.15 2.74
CA GLY A 85 14.79 -12.46 2.10
C GLY A 85 14.55 -13.66 3.03
N ASP A 86 14.10 -13.43 4.28
CA ASP A 86 13.70 -14.48 5.23
C ASP A 86 12.44 -15.25 4.78
N CYS A 87 11.72 -14.71 3.80
CA CYS A 87 10.46 -15.23 3.28
C CYS A 87 9.35 -15.28 4.34
N PHE A 88 9.32 -14.31 5.25
CA PHE A 88 8.27 -14.16 6.25
C PHE A 88 6.87 -14.09 5.61
N GLY A 89 5.95 -14.93 6.07
CA GLY A 89 4.60 -15.05 5.49
C GLY A 89 4.47 -16.13 4.40
N THR A 90 5.44 -17.05 4.31
CA THR A 90 5.38 -18.19 3.36
C THR A 90 4.27 -19.18 3.73
N SER A 91 4.00 -19.36 5.02
CA SER A 91 2.88 -20.14 5.51
C SER A 91 2.32 -19.47 6.76
N ILE A 92 1.01 -19.53 6.90
CA ILE A 92 0.26 -18.95 8.01
C ILE A 92 -0.75 -19.97 8.50
N ALA A 93 -0.97 -20.03 9.81
CA ALA A 93 -2.10 -20.72 10.42
C ALA A 93 -2.70 -19.83 11.51
N LEU A 94 -3.97 -20.07 11.83
CA LEU A 94 -4.71 -19.41 12.89
C LEU A 94 -5.18 -20.48 13.87
N GLU A 95 -4.87 -20.34 15.15
CA GLU A 95 -5.40 -21.23 16.20
C GLU A 95 -5.19 -20.62 17.58
N ASP A 96 -6.07 -20.92 18.53
CA ASP A 96 -5.90 -20.55 19.94
C ASP A 96 -4.88 -21.46 20.64
N LEU A 97 -3.61 -21.04 20.67
CA LEU A 97 -2.52 -21.78 21.28
C LEU A 97 -2.41 -21.52 22.78
N ASN A 98 -3.04 -20.45 23.27
CA ASN A 98 -2.89 -19.99 24.65
C ASN A 98 -4.13 -20.34 25.54
N GLY A 99 -5.25 -20.70 24.91
CA GLY A 99 -6.51 -21.11 25.53
C GLY A 99 -7.40 -19.95 25.98
N ASP A 100 -7.24 -18.75 25.44
CA ASP A 100 -8.04 -17.56 25.78
C ASP A 100 -9.30 -17.38 24.90
N GLY A 101 -9.50 -18.27 23.92
CA GLY A 101 -10.59 -18.24 22.96
C GLY A 101 -10.36 -17.30 21.78
N ILE A 102 -9.18 -16.69 21.67
CA ILE A 102 -8.78 -15.82 20.55
C ILE A 102 -7.63 -16.50 19.78
N PRO A 103 -7.82 -16.82 18.50
CA PRO A 103 -6.77 -17.39 17.67
C PRO A 103 -5.52 -16.51 17.56
N GLU A 104 -4.35 -17.11 17.79
CA GLU A 104 -3.06 -16.56 17.44
C GLU A 104 -2.80 -16.63 15.93
N ILE A 105 -1.96 -15.72 15.43
CA ILE A 105 -1.45 -15.74 14.06
C ILE A 105 -0.05 -16.35 14.07
N ILE A 106 0.07 -17.55 13.50
CA ILE A 106 1.35 -18.27 13.38
C ILE A 106 1.91 -18.02 12.00
N VAL A 107 3.10 -17.42 11.90
CA VAL A 107 3.73 -17.03 10.64
C VAL A 107 5.11 -17.67 10.52
N THR A 108 5.40 -18.26 9.36
CA THR A 108 6.71 -18.87 9.09
C THR A 108 7.58 -18.02 8.17
N ALA A 109 8.90 -18.08 8.41
CA ALA A 109 9.94 -17.50 7.56
C ALA A 109 11.01 -18.57 7.27
N PRO A 110 10.80 -19.45 6.28
CA PRO A 110 11.64 -20.62 6.07
C PRO A 110 13.08 -20.29 5.68
N ARG A 111 13.37 -19.08 5.17
CA ARG A 111 14.75 -18.68 4.84
C ARG A 111 15.43 -17.87 5.94
N ALA A 112 14.77 -17.68 7.08
CA ALA A 112 15.36 -17.02 8.22
C ALA A 112 16.60 -17.77 8.74
N SER A 113 17.60 -16.99 9.17
CA SER A 113 18.83 -17.49 9.78
C SER A 113 18.91 -17.01 11.22
N SER A 114 19.24 -17.92 12.15
CA SER A 114 19.19 -17.67 13.59
C SER A 114 20.50 -18.07 14.28
N GLY A 115 21.10 -17.12 14.99
CA GLY A 115 22.42 -17.30 15.61
C GLY A 115 23.49 -17.68 14.58
N THR A 116 24.15 -18.83 14.79
CA THR A 116 25.14 -19.38 13.86
C THR A 116 24.53 -20.22 12.74
N LYS A 117 23.21 -20.47 12.77
CA LYS A 117 22.55 -21.34 11.80
C LYS A 117 22.03 -20.58 10.59
N ILE A 118 22.35 -21.06 9.40
CA ILE A 118 22.00 -20.43 8.11
C ILE A 118 20.73 -21.09 7.57
N GLN A 119 19.73 -20.29 7.20
CA GLN A 119 18.46 -20.76 6.61
C GLN A 119 17.82 -21.93 7.37
N CYS A 120 17.90 -21.90 8.70
CA CYS A 120 17.27 -22.92 9.53
C CYS A 120 15.74 -22.79 9.53
N GLY A 121 15.21 -21.63 9.13
CA GLY A 121 13.80 -21.29 9.21
C GLY A 121 13.41 -20.83 10.61
N GLU A 122 12.50 -19.86 10.68
CA GLU A 122 11.94 -19.35 11.94
C GLU A 122 10.41 -19.37 11.90
N VAL A 123 9.82 -19.54 13.07
CA VAL A 123 8.38 -19.50 13.29
C VAL A 123 8.09 -18.45 14.36
N TYR A 124 7.11 -17.62 14.07
CA TYR A 124 6.67 -16.51 14.89
C TYR A 124 5.20 -16.71 15.24
N VAL A 125 4.85 -16.48 16.50
CA VAL A 125 3.46 -16.53 16.96
C VAL A 125 3.09 -15.16 17.50
N TYR A 126 2.06 -14.57 16.92
CA TYR A 126 1.55 -13.26 17.26
C TYR A 126 0.15 -13.37 17.86
N SER A 127 -0.14 -12.50 18.84
CA SER A 127 -1.51 -12.32 19.33
C SER A 127 -2.39 -11.84 18.20
N GLY A 128 -3.52 -12.52 17.96
CA GLY A 128 -4.50 -12.11 16.96
C GLY A 128 -5.10 -10.74 17.26
N GLN A 129 -5.37 -10.45 18.53
CA GLN A 129 -6.01 -9.21 18.95
C GLN A 129 -5.10 -7.98 18.83
N SER A 130 -3.82 -8.12 19.20
CA SER A 130 -2.89 -6.97 19.34
C SER A 130 -1.79 -6.92 18.29
N GLY A 131 -1.57 -8.01 17.55
CA GLY A 131 -0.42 -8.17 16.65
C GLY A 131 0.93 -8.23 17.37
N GLN A 132 0.95 -8.35 18.71
CA GLN A 132 2.20 -8.46 19.47
C GLN A 132 2.82 -9.84 19.32
N LEU A 133 4.14 -9.90 19.13
CA LEU A 133 4.88 -11.16 19.10
C LEU A 133 4.88 -11.81 20.49
N LEU A 134 4.25 -12.98 20.61
CA LEU A 134 4.17 -13.75 21.84
C LEU A 134 5.43 -14.60 22.03
N TYR A 135 5.82 -15.36 21.00
CA TYR A 135 7.03 -16.16 21.03
C TYR A 135 7.55 -16.47 19.62
N GLN A 136 8.82 -16.83 19.56
CA GLN A 136 9.52 -17.19 18.34
C GLN A 136 10.50 -18.34 18.60
N TRP A 137 10.72 -19.20 17.61
CA TRP A 137 11.77 -20.20 17.64
C TRP A 137 12.32 -20.51 16.25
N SER A 138 13.47 -21.18 16.20
CA SER A 138 14.19 -21.48 14.96
C SER A 138 14.38 -22.98 14.75
N GLY A 139 14.59 -23.35 13.49
CA GLY A 139 15.00 -24.69 13.11
C GLY A 139 16.35 -25.09 13.72
N ARG A 140 16.52 -26.40 13.92
CA ARG A 140 17.67 -26.96 14.66
C ARG A 140 18.91 -27.19 13.81
N GLU A 141 18.81 -27.03 12.50
CA GLU A 141 19.86 -27.40 11.54
C GLU A 141 20.00 -26.33 10.44
N ASP A 142 21.19 -26.26 9.84
CA ASP A 142 21.42 -25.41 8.67
C ASP A 142 20.60 -25.88 7.47
N PHE A 143 20.09 -24.93 6.71
CA PHE A 143 19.31 -25.12 5.49
C PHE A 143 18.04 -25.96 5.65
N ALA A 144 17.59 -26.22 6.89
CA ALA A 144 16.38 -27.00 7.16
C ALA A 144 15.14 -26.38 6.51
N SER A 145 15.13 -25.07 6.33
CA SER A 145 14.00 -24.32 5.79
C SER A 145 12.68 -24.62 6.51
N LEU A 146 12.72 -24.65 7.86
CA LEU A 146 11.57 -24.97 8.69
C LEU A 146 10.39 -24.02 8.42
N GLY A 147 9.19 -24.59 8.29
CA GLY A 147 7.95 -23.85 8.09
C GLY A 147 7.62 -23.59 6.63
N ARG A 148 7.95 -24.51 5.73
CA ARG A 148 7.55 -24.41 4.30
C ARG A 148 6.06 -24.66 4.07
N SER A 149 5.47 -25.49 4.94
CA SER A 149 4.04 -25.74 5.13
C SER A 149 3.80 -25.90 6.64
N ILE A 150 2.57 -25.62 7.08
CA ILE A 150 2.14 -25.67 8.47
C ILE A 150 0.75 -26.31 8.56
N SER A 151 0.49 -27.05 9.62
CA SER A 151 -0.84 -27.52 10.03
C SER A 151 -0.93 -27.52 11.54
N ILE A 152 -2.15 -27.31 12.07
CA ILE A 152 -2.41 -27.25 13.51
C ILE A 152 -3.39 -28.36 13.88
N LEU A 153 -3.10 -29.08 14.97
CA LEU A 153 -3.84 -30.27 15.41
C LEU A 153 -3.49 -30.60 16.86
N ASP A 154 -4.37 -31.22 17.63
CA ASP A 154 -4.02 -31.79 18.94
C ASP A 154 -3.43 -33.21 18.76
N TRP A 155 -2.11 -33.32 18.58
CA TRP A 155 -1.46 -34.58 18.25
C TRP A 155 -1.28 -35.50 19.46
N ASP A 156 -0.98 -34.92 20.63
CA ASP A 156 -0.79 -35.69 21.85
C ASP A 156 -2.06 -35.85 22.72
N GLY A 157 -3.17 -35.20 22.32
CA GLY A 157 -4.48 -35.35 22.93
C GLY A 157 -4.60 -34.62 24.27
N ASP A 158 -3.81 -33.57 24.48
CA ASP A 158 -3.78 -32.82 25.74
C ASP A 158 -4.72 -31.61 25.78
N GLY A 159 -5.45 -31.39 24.68
CA GLY A 159 -6.40 -30.30 24.50
C GLY A 159 -5.79 -28.95 24.15
N ILE A 160 -4.46 -28.86 23.99
CA ILE A 160 -3.76 -27.69 23.47
C ILE A 160 -3.32 -28.00 22.03
N PRO A 161 -3.64 -27.15 21.05
CA PRO A 161 -3.25 -27.41 19.67
C PRO A 161 -1.73 -27.42 19.48
N ASP A 162 -1.24 -28.46 18.80
CA ASP A 162 0.15 -28.66 18.41
C ASP A 162 0.42 -28.19 16.98
N ILE A 163 1.71 -28.00 16.66
CA ILE A 163 2.13 -27.38 15.40
C ILE A 163 2.95 -28.38 14.58
N ALA A 164 2.40 -28.84 13.46
CA ALA A 164 3.11 -29.63 12.47
C ALA A 164 3.75 -28.73 11.42
N LEU A 165 5.07 -28.82 11.24
CA LEU A 165 5.84 -28.00 10.31
C LEU A 165 6.68 -28.85 9.38
N SER A 166 6.70 -28.50 8.10
CA SER A 166 7.63 -29.12 7.15
C SER A 166 8.96 -28.38 7.03
N SER A 167 10.02 -29.15 6.84
CA SER A 167 11.40 -28.73 6.57
C SER A 167 11.85 -29.39 5.27
N HIS A 168 12.50 -28.64 4.38
CA HIS A 168 13.11 -29.19 3.17
C HIS A 168 14.57 -28.77 3.17
N HIS A 169 15.46 -29.70 3.53
CA HIS A 169 16.89 -29.42 3.52
C HIS A 169 17.36 -29.17 2.10
N LEU A 170 18.09 -28.07 1.89
CA LEU A 170 18.85 -27.87 0.66
C LEU A 170 20.24 -28.46 0.87
N ASP A 171 20.72 -29.23 -0.10
CA ASP A 171 22.13 -29.64 -0.11
C ASP A 171 23.04 -28.46 -0.52
N PRO A 172 24.37 -28.56 -0.38
CA PRO A 172 25.30 -27.48 -0.77
C PRO A 172 25.25 -27.08 -2.26
N ASN A 173 24.61 -27.89 -3.11
CA ASN A 173 24.37 -27.62 -4.52
C ASN A 173 22.96 -27.07 -4.79
N TRP A 174 22.21 -26.73 -3.73
CA TRP A 174 20.83 -26.22 -3.79
C TRP A 174 19.80 -27.25 -4.28
N GLU A 175 20.11 -28.55 -4.23
CA GLU A 175 19.12 -29.59 -4.54
C GLU A 175 18.24 -29.86 -3.31
N GLU A 176 16.92 -29.85 -3.48
CA GLU A 176 15.97 -30.26 -2.45
C GLU A 176 16.25 -31.72 -2.02
N ARG A 177 16.54 -31.91 -0.74
CA ARG A 177 16.57 -33.22 -0.08
C ARG A 177 15.16 -33.67 0.29
N ASP A 178 15.10 -34.86 0.86
CA ASP A 178 13.90 -35.41 1.48
C ASP A 178 13.25 -34.40 2.43
N GLY A 179 11.95 -34.23 2.29
CA GLY A 179 11.18 -33.40 3.21
C GLY A 179 11.03 -34.10 4.57
N ARG A 180 11.01 -33.32 5.64
CA ARG A 180 10.76 -33.76 7.02
C ARG A 180 9.56 -33.01 7.56
N VAL A 181 8.67 -33.70 8.26
CA VAL A 181 7.59 -33.08 9.03
C VAL A 181 7.86 -33.29 10.50
N THR A 182 7.94 -32.21 11.27
CA THR A 182 8.18 -32.23 12.72
C THR A 182 6.96 -31.66 13.43
N ILE A 183 6.47 -32.38 14.45
CA ILE A 183 5.35 -31.95 15.30
C ILE A 183 5.92 -31.39 16.59
N TYR A 184 5.57 -30.14 16.89
CA TYR A 184 5.96 -29.42 18.09
C TYR A 184 4.76 -29.27 19.03
N SER A 185 4.96 -29.56 20.31
CA SER A 185 3.92 -29.35 21.33
C SER A 185 3.54 -27.87 21.40
N GLY A 186 2.25 -27.56 21.37
CA GLY A 186 1.75 -26.19 21.56
C GLY A 186 2.10 -25.64 22.94
N ARG A 187 2.15 -26.52 23.96
CA ARG A 187 2.42 -26.15 25.36
C ARG A 187 3.85 -25.69 25.61
N ASP A 188 4.86 -26.43 25.12
CA ASP A 188 6.26 -26.19 25.48
C ASP A 188 7.25 -26.20 24.30
N ARG A 189 6.79 -26.54 23.09
CA ARG A 189 7.58 -26.67 21.84
C ARG A 189 8.57 -27.83 21.86
N SER A 190 8.39 -28.81 22.74
CA SER A 190 9.06 -30.10 22.64
C SER A 190 8.62 -30.83 21.36
N ILE A 191 9.46 -31.74 20.85
CA ILE A 191 9.10 -32.51 19.65
C ILE A 191 8.26 -33.72 20.09
N LEU A 192 7.06 -33.82 19.54
CA LEU A 192 6.12 -34.92 19.78
C LEU A 192 6.28 -36.05 18.75
N GLY A 193 6.70 -35.72 17.52
CA GLY A 193 6.89 -36.69 16.45
C GLY A 193 7.66 -36.12 15.26
N GLU A 194 8.30 -36.99 14.50
CA GLU A 194 9.00 -36.64 13.26
C GLU A 194 8.74 -37.69 12.17
N PHE A 195 8.46 -37.23 10.96
CA PHE A 195 8.30 -38.04 9.76
C PHE A 195 9.37 -37.65 8.74
N MET A 196 10.12 -38.64 8.29
CA MET A 196 11.21 -38.47 7.33
C MET A 196 10.76 -38.99 5.96
N GLY A 197 10.84 -38.14 4.94
CA GLY A 197 10.68 -38.57 3.55
C GLY A 197 11.89 -39.36 3.06
N SER A 198 11.75 -39.92 1.87
CA SER A 198 12.84 -40.62 1.16
C SER A 198 12.85 -40.32 -0.34
N ASP A 199 13.98 -40.55 -1.00
CA ASP A 199 14.14 -40.50 -2.46
C ASP A 199 13.65 -39.20 -3.13
N ARG A 200 13.84 -38.06 -2.46
CA ARG A 200 13.46 -36.70 -2.86
C ARG A 200 11.97 -36.57 -3.18
N GLU A 201 11.13 -37.34 -2.49
CA GLU A 201 9.69 -37.37 -2.74
C GLU A 201 8.94 -36.09 -2.33
N GLY A 202 9.61 -35.22 -1.58
CA GLY A 202 9.05 -33.94 -1.14
C GLY A 202 7.96 -34.10 -0.08
N LEU A 203 8.14 -35.00 0.90
CA LEU A 203 7.21 -35.15 2.02
C LEU A 203 6.96 -33.81 2.73
N GLY A 204 5.70 -33.45 2.96
CA GLY A 204 5.33 -32.22 3.66
C GLY A 204 5.28 -30.97 2.78
N VAL A 205 5.24 -31.11 1.44
CA VAL A 205 4.96 -29.98 0.52
C VAL A 205 3.60 -29.35 0.83
N SER A 206 2.62 -30.16 1.22
CA SER A 206 1.33 -29.70 1.76
C SER A 206 0.98 -30.51 3.00
N LEU A 207 0.49 -29.82 4.02
CA LEU A 207 -0.02 -30.39 5.26
C LEU A 207 -1.45 -29.89 5.48
N VAL A 208 -2.33 -30.78 5.91
CA VAL A 208 -3.66 -30.46 6.44
C VAL A 208 -3.97 -31.41 7.59
N SER A 209 -4.83 -31.01 8.51
CA SER A 209 -5.28 -31.82 9.63
C SER A 209 -6.75 -31.61 9.93
N GLY A 210 -7.37 -32.66 10.46
CA GLY A 210 -8.78 -32.68 10.85
C GLY A 210 -9.25 -34.11 11.13
N ASP A 211 -10.39 -34.26 11.79
CA ASP A 211 -11.06 -35.55 12.00
C ASP A 211 -11.62 -36.09 10.68
N ILE A 212 -10.87 -36.99 10.06
CA ILE A 212 -11.16 -37.57 8.75
C ILE A 212 -11.64 -39.03 8.90
N ASN A 213 -11.37 -39.66 10.04
CA ASN A 213 -11.77 -41.03 10.35
C ASN A 213 -13.06 -41.11 11.20
N GLY A 214 -13.55 -39.98 11.74
CA GLY A 214 -14.77 -39.86 12.54
C GLY A 214 -14.62 -40.25 14.01
N ASP A 215 -13.39 -40.31 14.54
CA ASP A 215 -13.12 -40.71 15.93
C ASP A 215 -13.04 -39.54 16.92
N GLY A 216 -13.22 -38.31 16.44
CA GLY A 216 -13.17 -37.08 17.21
C GLY A 216 -11.76 -36.57 17.49
N LYS A 217 -10.73 -37.12 16.83
CA LYS A 217 -9.35 -36.64 16.89
C LYS A 217 -8.85 -36.30 15.50
N ASP A 218 -7.94 -35.33 15.44
CA ASP A 218 -7.38 -34.90 14.16
C ASP A 218 -6.33 -35.88 13.64
N GLU A 219 -6.47 -36.24 12.36
CA GLU A 219 -5.42 -36.88 11.59
C GLU A 219 -4.48 -35.85 10.97
N LEU A 220 -3.20 -36.20 10.85
CA LEU A 220 -2.26 -35.45 10.02
C LEU A 220 -2.20 -36.04 8.61
N VAL A 221 -2.51 -35.23 7.61
CA VAL A 221 -2.41 -35.59 6.20
C VAL A 221 -1.20 -34.90 5.57
N MET A 222 -0.31 -35.70 4.99
CA MET A 222 0.96 -35.24 4.41
C MET A 222 1.04 -35.58 2.92
N GLY A 223 1.34 -34.58 2.11
CA GLY A 223 1.60 -34.73 0.68
C GLY A 223 3.07 -34.97 0.35
N ALA A 224 3.35 -35.89 -0.59
CA ALA A 224 4.68 -36.17 -1.15
C ALA A 224 4.57 -36.26 -2.69
N PRO A 225 4.44 -35.12 -3.40
CA PRO A 225 4.06 -35.10 -4.81
C PRO A 225 5.12 -35.63 -5.77
N ARG A 226 6.39 -35.71 -5.34
CA ARG A 226 7.48 -36.21 -6.20
C ARG A 226 7.74 -37.71 -6.04
N HIS A 227 6.98 -38.39 -5.16
CA HIS A 227 7.04 -39.83 -4.98
C HIS A 227 6.83 -40.58 -6.31
N SER A 228 7.60 -41.66 -6.49
CA SER A 228 7.55 -42.51 -7.69
C SER A 228 7.38 -43.97 -7.26
N SER A 229 6.25 -44.58 -7.64
CA SER A 229 5.93 -45.97 -7.30
C SER A 229 5.35 -46.73 -8.48
N GLN A 230 5.36 -48.07 -8.38
CA GLN A 230 4.69 -48.97 -9.35
C GLN A 230 5.11 -48.77 -10.82
N GLY A 231 6.35 -48.32 -11.05
CA GLY A 231 6.87 -48.01 -12.40
C GLY A 231 6.40 -46.67 -12.96
N LEU A 232 5.68 -45.86 -12.18
CA LEU A 232 5.26 -44.50 -12.54
C LEU A 232 6.26 -43.48 -11.98
N THR A 233 6.50 -42.42 -12.76
CA THR A 233 7.43 -41.33 -12.39
C THR A 233 6.63 -40.17 -11.83
N ARG A 234 6.96 -39.70 -10.62
CA ARG A 234 6.31 -38.56 -9.94
C ARG A 234 4.78 -38.68 -9.94
N ASN A 235 4.26 -39.88 -9.69
CA ASN A 235 2.82 -40.06 -9.51
C ASN A 235 2.34 -39.42 -8.19
N GLY A 236 3.24 -39.22 -7.23
CA GLY A 236 2.95 -38.60 -5.95
C GLY A 236 2.21 -39.54 -5.00
N ARG A 237 2.17 -39.16 -3.72
CA ARG A 237 1.35 -39.85 -2.71
C ARG A 237 0.85 -38.89 -1.63
N VAL A 238 -0.21 -39.32 -0.95
CA VAL A 238 -0.78 -38.70 0.25
C VAL A 238 -0.78 -39.74 1.36
N LEU A 239 -0.24 -39.37 2.52
CA LEU A 239 -0.14 -40.21 3.71
C LEU A 239 -1.04 -39.65 4.80
N ILE A 240 -1.87 -40.49 5.41
CA ILE A 240 -2.75 -40.12 6.53
C ILE A 240 -2.24 -40.83 7.78
N TYR A 241 -1.86 -40.05 8.79
CA TYR A 241 -1.34 -40.54 10.05
C TYR A 241 -2.20 -40.11 11.22
N ASN A 242 -2.33 -41.02 12.17
CA ASN A 242 -2.68 -40.68 13.54
C ASN A 242 -1.53 -41.09 14.46
N ARG A 243 -1.74 -41.01 15.77
CA ARG A 243 -0.71 -41.34 16.77
C ARG A 243 -0.34 -42.83 16.78
N GLU A 244 -1.25 -43.72 16.42
CA GLU A 244 -1.01 -45.16 16.35
C GLU A 244 -0.23 -45.59 15.10
N GLY A 245 -0.24 -44.77 14.04
CA GLY A 245 0.58 -44.97 12.85
C GLY A 245 -0.07 -44.51 11.55
N LEU A 246 0.37 -45.10 10.44
CA LEU A 246 -0.18 -44.84 9.12
C LEU A 246 -1.58 -45.47 9.02
N LEU A 247 -2.61 -44.64 8.83
CA LEU A 247 -3.98 -45.09 8.61
C LEU A 247 -4.23 -45.44 7.15
N ASN A 248 -3.78 -44.58 6.23
CA ASN A 248 -4.02 -44.78 4.80
C ASN A 248 -2.98 -44.11 3.91
N GLU A 249 -2.81 -44.66 2.70
CA GLU A 249 -1.92 -44.12 1.67
C GLU A 249 -2.64 -44.10 0.32
N TYR A 250 -2.65 -42.94 -0.33
CA TYR A 250 -3.17 -42.76 -1.67
C TYR A 250 -2.05 -42.39 -2.63
N SER A 251 -1.92 -43.14 -3.73
CA SER A 251 -0.92 -42.88 -4.77
C SER A 251 -1.58 -42.42 -6.07
N GLY A 252 -0.85 -41.63 -6.86
CA GLY A 252 -1.29 -41.25 -8.20
C GLY A 252 -1.36 -42.47 -9.12
N GLU A 253 -2.28 -42.43 -10.08
CA GLU A 253 -2.55 -43.54 -10.99
C GLU A 253 -1.74 -43.44 -12.30
N ARG A 254 -1.08 -42.31 -12.52
CA ARG A 254 -0.30 -42.03 -13.73
C ARG A 254 0.97 -41.26 -13.38
N SER A 255 1.98 -41.39 -14.25
CA SER A 255 3.19 -40.59 -14.12
C SER A 255 2.86 -39.10 -14.22
N TYR A 256 3.46 -38.31 -13.33
CA TYR A 256 3.29 -36.86 -13.20
C TYR A 256 1.87 -36.44 -12.79
N ASP A 257 1.16 -37.29 -12.03
CA ASP A 257 -0.09 -36.90 -11.35
C ASP A 257 0.19 -35.92 -10.18
N GLU A 258 1.40 -35.99 -9.57
CA GLU A 258 1.81 -35.16 -8.43
C GLU A 258 0.75 -35.03 -7.33
N ILE A 259 0.02 -36.13 -7.06
CA ILE A 259 -0.99 -36.15 -5.98
C ILE A 259 -0.31 -35.82 -4.64
N GLY A 260 -0.99 -35.04 -3.79
CA GLY A 260 -0.40 -34.51 -2.56
C GLY A 260 0.39 -33.23 -2.75
N ARG A 261 0.24 -32.53 -3.88
CA ARG A 261 0.78 -31.17 -4.04
C ARG A 261 -0.10 -30.11 -3.39
N ASN A 262 -1.42 -30.29 -3.47
CA ASN A 262 -2.40 -29.44 -2.83
C ASN A 262 -3.43 -30.30 -2.12
N LEU A 263 -3.66 -29.99 -0.85
CA LEU A 263 -4.62 -30.68 0.00
C LEU A 263 -5.53 -29.65 0.65
N ALA A 264 -6.79 -30.04 0.86
CA ALA A 264 -7.76 -29.33 1.69
C ALA A 264 -8.69 -30.37 2.33
N LEU A 265 -9.38 -29.97 3.38
CA LEU A 265 -10.40 -30.77 4.04
C LEU A 265 -11.73 -30.01 4.04
N GLY A 266 -12.82 -30.76 4.09
CA GLY A 266 -14.16 -30.23 4.28
C GLY A 266 -15.19 -31.33 4.22
N ASP A 267 -16.31 -31.18 4.92
CA ASP A 267 -17.43 -32.10 4.83
C ASP A 267 -18.13 -31.91 3.46
N MET A 268 -17.84 -32.80 2.52
CA MET A 268 -18.29 -32.68 1.14
C MET A 268 -19.53 -33.52 0.86
N ASP A 269 -19.89 -34.47 1.73
CA ASP A 269 -21.11 -35.27 1.59
C ASP A 269 -22.17 -35.05 2.67
N GLY A 270 -21.90 -34.17 3.63
CA GLY A 270 -22.82 -33.69 4.65
C GLY A 270 -22.96 -34.65 5.84
N ASP A 271 -22.00 -35.55 6.06
CA ASP A 271 -22.02 -36.51 7.16
C ASP A 271 -21.39 -35.99 8.46
N GLY A 272 -20.87 -34.75 8.44
CA GLY A 272 -20.25 -34.09 9.58
C GLY A 272 -18.79 -34.50 9.81
N ILE A 273 -18.20 -35.34 8.96
CA ILE A 273 -16.82 -35.78 9.02
C ILE A 273 -16.06 -35.15 7.85
N ALA A 274 -14.79 -34.79 8.05
CA ALA A 274 -14.02 -34.13 7.01
C ALA A 274 -13.65 -35.10 5.88
N ASP A 275 -13.95 -34.71 4.63
CA ASP A 275 -13.48 -35.41 3.44
C ASP A 275 -12.16 -34.84 2.92
N LEU A 276 -11.33 -35.71 2.34
CA LEU A 276 -10.05 -35.32 1.77
C LEU A 276 -10.21 -34.80 0.34
N ILE A 277 -9.89 -33.53 0.13
CA ILE A 277 -9.86 -32.87 -1.18
C ILE A 277 -8.41 -32.80 -1.66
N ILE A 278 -8.16 -33.35 -2.84
CA ILE A 278 -6.82 -33.44 -3.42
C ILE A 278 -6.77 -32.74 -4.77
N GLY A 279 -5.90 -31.74 -4.86
CA GLY A 279 -5.53 -31.05 -6.10
C GLY A 279 -4.24 -31.64 -6.68
N SER A 280 -4.32 -32.05 -7.94
CA SER A 280 -3.21 -32.61 -8.72
C SER A 280 -2.95 -31.70 -9.93
N PRO A 281 -2.19 -30.59 -9.75
CA PRO A 281 -1.80 -29.73 -10.86
C PRO A 281 -0.70 -30.41 -11.69
N ARG A 282 -0.57 -30.04 -12.97
CA ARG A 282 0.46 -30.61 -13.85
C ARG A 282 1.29 -29.53 -14.51
N THR A 283 2.52 -29.35 -14.02
CA THR A 283 3.61 -28.74 -14.81
C THR A 283 4.47 -29.81 -15.49
N GLY A 284 4.40 -29.92 -16.82
CA GLY A 284 5.47 -30.52 -17.65
C GLY A 284 5.20 -31.84 -18.37
N GLY A 285 5.46 -31.88 -19.69
CA GLY A 285 5.50 -33.07 -20.55
C GLY A 285 4.87 -32.87 -21.94
N LYS A 286 5.28 -33.69 -22.92
CA LYS A 286 4.95 -33.58 -24.37
C LYS A 286 3.46 -33.75 -24.74
N TYR A 287 2.56 -33.99 -23.78
CA TYR A 287 1.13 -34.19 -24.00
C TYR A 287 0.32 -33.36 -22.97
N PRO A 288 -0.56 -32.44 -23.41
CA PRO A 288 -1.39 -31.63 -22.52
C PRO A 288 -2.40 -32.52 -21.77
N ARG A 289 -2.37 -32.50 -20.43
CA ARG A 289 -3.38 -33.11 -19.55
C ARG A 289 -3.72 -32.09 -18.47
N GLY A 290 -5.00 -31.80 -18.23
CA GLY A 290 -5.40 -30.54 -17.60
C GLY A 290 -5.62 -30.62 -16.10
N GLY A 291 -4.77 -31.36 -15.40
CA GLY A 291 -4.87 -31.54 -13.95
C GLY A 291 -6.14 -32.27 -13.49
N GLN A 292 -6.30 -32.37 -12.18
CA GLN A 292 -7.37 -33.15 -11.56
C GLN A 292 -7.71 -32.65 -10.15
N VAL A 293 -8.99 -32.75 -9.80
CA VAL A 293 -9.48 -32.65 -8.43
C VAL A 293 -10.13 -33.98 -8.04
N ARG A 294 -9.77 -34.50 -6.87
CA ARG A 294 -10.39 -35.68 -6.25
C ARG A 294 -10.93 -35.33 -4.87
N ILE A 295 -12.08 -35.87 -4.53
CA ILE A 295 -12.64 -35.82 -3.18
C ILE A 295 -12.85 -37.26 -2.72
N ILE A 296 -12.35 -37.60 -1.54
CA ILE A 296 -12.39 -38.95 -1.00
C ILE A 296 -12.92 -38.89 0.43
N SER A 297 -14.01 -39.63 0.66
CA SER A 297 -14.46 -39.94 2.02
C SER A 297 -13.66 -41.13 2.53
N ILE A 298 -12.90 -40.91 3.60
CA ILE A 298 -12.08 -41.95 4.22
C ILE A 298 -12.96 -42.90 5.02
N VAL A 299 -13.89 -42.36 5.81
CA VAL A 299 -14.85 -43.15 6.61
C VAL A 299 -15.70 -44.06 5.73
N GLN A 300 -16.22 -43.53 4.62
CA GLN A 300 -17.06 -44.31 3.71
C GLN A 300 -16.24 -45.10 2.68
N ASN A 301 -14.91 -44.94 2.67
CA ASN A 301 -13.96 -45.55 1.75
C ASN A 301 -14.41 -45.45 0.28
N ARG A 302 -14.83 -44.25 -0.16
CA ARG A 302 -15.30 -44.00 -1.52
C ARG A 302 -14.78 -42.67 -2.07
N THR A 303 -14.67 -42.60 -3.38
CA THR A 303 -14.44 -41.34 -4.09
C THR A 303 -15.78 -40.63 -4.31
N ILE A 304 -15.94 -39.44 -3.74
CA ILE A 304 -17.12 -38.58 -3.92
C ILE A 304 -17.05 -37.92 -5.30
N LEU A 305 -15.91 -37.33 -5.64
CA LEU A 305 -15.67 -36.66 -6.91
C LEU A 305 -14.31 -37.07 -7.48
N LYS A 306 -14.27 -37.31 -8.79
CA LYS A 306 -13.03 -37.40 -9.57
C LYS A 306 -13.20 -36.66 -10.88
N LYS A 307 -12.82 -35.38 -10.89
CA LYS A 307 -12.89 -34.55 -12.08
C LYS A 307 -11.51 -34.41 -12.70
N ASN A 308 -11.35 -35.00 -13.88
CA ASN A 308 -10.29 -34.60 -14.81
C ASN A 308 -10.83 -33.40 -15.60
N GLY A 309 -10.04 -32.35 -15.75
CA GLY A 309 -10.46 -31.18 -16.52
C GLY A 309 -9.38 -30.73 -17.48
N TRP A 310 -9.79 -29.90 -18.43
CA TRP A 310 -8.99 -28.99 -19.25
C TRP A 310 -10.03 -27.99 -19.74
N PHE A 311 -10.47 -27.09 -18.87
CA PHE A 311 -11.49 -26.10 -19.23
C PHE A 311 -10.78 -24.99 -20.00
N GLY A 312 -11.17 -24.76 -21.25
CA GLY A 312 -10.66 -23.60 -22.02
C GLY A 312 -9.14 -23.49 -22.20
N GLN A 313 -8.35 -24.57 -22.13
CA GLN A 313 -6.87 -24.54 -22.08
C GLN A 313 -6.20 -24.33 -20.73
N GLN A 314 -6.97 -24.52 -19.66
CA GLN A 314 -6.48 -24.34 -18.30
C GLN A 314 -6.53 -25.63 -17.49
N GLU A 315 -5.48 -25.87 -16.70
CA GLU A 315 -5.40 -27.01 -15.79
C GLU A 315 -6.17 -26.78 -14.50
N LEU A 316 -6.50 -27.85 -13.78
CA LEU A 316 -7.28 -27.86 -12.56
C LEU A 316 -6.47 -28.40 -11.37
N GLY A 317 -6.67 -27.84 -10.18
CA GLY A 317 -6.12 -28.40 -8.93
C GLY A 317 -4.82 -27.77 -8.46
N SER A 318 -4.45 -26.58 -8.98
CA SER A 318 -3.27 -25.83 -8.49
C SER A 318 -3.42 -25.28 -7.08
N LYS A 319 -4.67 -25.19 -6.62
CA LYS A 319 -5.10 -24.96 -5.24
C LYS A 319 -6.52 -25.50 -5.14
N VAL A 320 -6.92 -26.00 -3.97
CA VAL A 320 -8.27 -26.52 -3.70
C VAL A 320 -8.76 -26.02 -2.34
N LEU A 321 -10.07 -25.80 -2.21
CA LEU A 321 -10.75 -25.45 -0.96
C LEU A 321 -12.21 -25.90 -1.03
N SER A 322 -12.77 -26.34 0.09
CA SER A 322 -14.21 -26.52 0.26
C SER A 322 -14.91 -25.16 0.24
N PHE A 323 -16.13 -25.11 -0.31
CA PHE A 323 -16.95 -23.90 -0.32
C PHE A 323 -18.39 -24.30 -0.03
N CYS A 324 -18.92 -23.86 1.10
CA CYS A 324 -20.28 -24.14 1.52
C CYS A 324 -21.14 -22.88 1.45
N MET A 325 -22.42 -23.06 1.11
CA MET A 325 -23.43 -22.02 1.22
C MET A 325 -24.54 -22.56 2.11
N ASP A 326 -25.06 -21.72 3.01
CA ASP A 326 -26.12 -22.10 3.93
C ASP A 326 -27.28 -22.80 3.22
N GLY A 327 -27.53 -24.05 3.63
CA GLY A 327 -28.63 -24.89 3.11
C GLY A 327 -28.44 -25.42 1.68
N GLN A 328 -27.26 -25.31 1.08
CA GLN A 328 -26.94 -25.89 -0.23
C GLN A 328 -25.92 -27.03 -0.14
N GLN A 329 -25.80 -27.79 -1.22
CA GLN A 329 -24.75 -28.81 -1.31
C GLN A 329 -23.36 -28.15 -1.34
N PRO A 330 -22.36 -28.75 -0.67
CA PRO A 330 -20.98 -28.29 -0.73
C PRO A 330 -20.44 -28.24 -2.16
N LEU A 331 -19.64 -27.21 -2.44
CA LEU A 331 -18.94 -27.00 -3.70
C LEU A 331 -17.42 -27.01 -3.46
N VAL A 332 -16.64 -27.13 -4.53
CA VAL A 332 -15.18 -27.05 -4.46
C VAL A 332 -14.65 -25.90 -5.30
N LEU A 333 -13.85 -25.04 -4.69
CA LEU A 333 -13.00 -24.08 -5.40
C LEU A 333 -11.74 -24.79 -5.89
N ALA A 334 -11.46 -24.68 -7.18
CA ALA A 334 -10.32 -25.29 -7.84
C ALA A 334 -9.58 -24.27 -8.70
N GLY A 335 -8.35 -23.96 -8.31
CA GLY A 335 -7.48 -23.03 -9.03
C GLY A 335 -6.80 -23.65 -10.25
N SER A 336 -6.33 -22.77 -11.13
CA SER A 336 -5.48 -23.08 -12.29
C SER A 336 -4.17 -22.29 -12.27
N HIS A 337 -3.06 -22.92 -12.66
CA HIS A 337 -1.80 -22.21 -12.92
C HIS A 337 -1.88 -21.24 -14.10
N THR A 338 -2.89 -21.40 -14.97
CA THR A 338 -3.10 -20.61 -16.19
C THR A 338 -4.17 -19.52 -16.08
N GLY A 339 -4.53 -19.14 -14.84
CA GLY A 339 -5.21 -17.86 -14.59
C GLY A 339 -6.73 -17.90 -14.38
N ALA A 340 -7.30 -19.00 -13.87
CA ALA A 340 -8.71 -19.07 -13.51
C ALA A 340 -8.94 -19.83 -12.20
N VAL A 341 -10.07 -19.55 -11.55
CA VAL A 341 -10.62 -20.34 -10.45
C VAL A 341 -12.00 -20.84 -10.85
N TYR A 342 -12.24 -22.13 -10.64
CA TYR A 342 -13.50 -22.78 -10.94
C TYR A 342 -14.22 -23.15 -9.65
N LEU A 343 -15.51 -22.86 -9.59
CA LEU A 343 -16.40 -23.38 -8.56
C LEU A 343 -17.15 -24.58 -9.15
N LEU A 344 -16.92 -25.77 -8.58
CA LEU A 344 -17.42 -27.04 -9.08
C LEU A 344 -18.47 -27.63 -8.13
N ASP A 345 -19.52 -28.21 -8.69
CA ASP A 345 -20.42 -29.09 -7.92
C ASP A 345 -19.82 -30.50 -7.73
N LEU A 346 -20.49 -31.34 -6.96
CA LEU A 346 -20.06 -32.72 -6.70
C LEU A 346 -20.23 -33.67 -7.90
N ASN A 347 -20.88 -33.22 -8.98
CA ASN A 347 -20.87 -33.91 -10.27
C ASN A 347 -19.66 -33.49 -11.13
N GLY A 348 -18.92 -32.47 -10.68
CA GLY A 348 -17.78 -31.87 -11.37
C GLY A 348 -18.18 -30.89 -12.47
N GLU A 349 -19.41 -30.38 -12.47
CA GLU A 349 -19.87 -29.34 -13.38
C GLU A 349 -19.51 -27.95 -12.86
N VAL A 350 -19.22 -27.02 -13.79
CA VAL A 350 -18.82 -25.65 -13.44
C VAL A 350 -20.05 -24.82 -13.09
N VAL A 351 -20.16 -24.45 -11.81
CA VAL A 351 -21.20 -23.57 -11.26
C VAL A 351 -20.86 -22.09 -11.49
N HIS A 352 -19.57 -21.75 -11.38
CA HIS A 352 -19.06 -20.42 -11.62
C HIS A 352 -17.59 -20.46 -12.05
N GLU A 353 -17.17 -19.49 -12.86
CA GLU A 353 -15.79 -19.35 -13.33
C GLU A 353 -15.30 -17.92 -13.05
N PHE A 354 -14.19 -17.82 -12.33
CA PHE A 354 -13.52 -16.56 -12.03
C PHE A 354 -12.30 -16.41 -12.93
N ASN A 355 -12.32 -15.40 -13.80
CA ASN A 355 -11.23 -15.07 -14.72
C ASN A 355 -10.60 -13.72 -14.37
N GLY A 356 -9.28 -13.68 -14.21
CA GLY A 356 -8.54 -12.43 -14.08
C GLY A 356 -8.07 -11.96 -15.47
N GLU A 357 -8.74 -10.99 -16.08
CA GLU A 357 -8.39 -10.48 -17.42
C GLU A 357 -6.95 -9.89 -17.51
N GLU A 358 -6.35 -9.51 -16.38
CA GLU A 358 -5.05 -8.85 -16.30
C GLU A 358 -3.91 -9.69 -15.68
N ALA A 359 -4.23 -10.84 -15.06
CA ALA A 359 -3.28 -11.62 -14.26
C ALA A 359 -2.87 -12.91 -14.97
N ALA A 360 -1.59 -13.26 -14.93
CA ALA A 360 -1.11 -14.48 -15.58
C ALA A 360 -1.11 -15.71 -14.67
N ILE A 361 -1.07 -15.51 -13.36
CA ILE A 361 -1.43 -16.51 -12.35
C ILE A 361 -2.55 -15.89 -11.53
N PHE A 362 -3.71 -16.53 -11.52
CA PHE A 362 -4.89 -16.10 -10.80
C PHE A 362 -5.46 -17.35 -10.15
N GLY A 363 -5.69 -17.30 -8.82
CA GLY A 363 -6.14 -18.49 -8.08
C GLY A 363 -5.06 -19.38 -7.51
N HIS A 364 -3.84 -18.87 -7.32
CA HIS A 364 -2.77 -19.59 -6.62
C HIS A 364 -3.01 -19.66 -5.10
N ALA A 365 -3.74 -18.69 -4.56
CA ALA A 365 -4.25 -18.66 -3.21
C ALA A 365 -5.69 -18.14 -3.23
N PHE A 366 -6.53 -18.70 -2.38
CA PHE A 366 -7.87 -18.19 -2.13
C PHE A 366 -8.36 -18.69 -0.77
N SER A 367 -9.29 -17.93 -0.20
CA SER A 367 -9.97 -18.24 1.06
C SER A 367 -11.41 -17.74 0.98
N CYS A 368 -12.29 -18.36 1.74
CA CYS A 368 -13.70 -18.01 1.84
C CYS A 368 -14.02 -17.55 3.26
N MET A 369 -14.91 -16.57 3.36
CA MET A 369 -15.41 -16.03 4.61
C MET A 369 -16.93 -16.02 4.56
N ASP A 370 -17.57 -16.59 5.57
CA ASP A 370 -19.00 -16.47 5.74
C ASP A 370 -19.32 -15.14 6.43
N THR A 371 -20.24 -14.38 5.83
CA THR A 371 -20.70 -13.10 6.38
C THR A 371 -22.21 -13.10 6.52
N THR A 372 -22.74 -12.18 7.34
CA THR A 372 -24.19 -11.98 7.48
C THR A 372 -24.92 -11.62 6.18
N VAL A 373 -24.17 -11.17 5.15
CA VAL A 373 -24.70 -10.80 3.83
C VAL A 373 -24.39 -11.85 2.75
N GLY A 374 -23.95 -13.04 3.15
CA GLY A 374 -23.59 -14.16 2.27
C GLY A 374 -22.08 -14.40 2.18
N PRO A 375 -21.66 -15.47 1.50
CA PRO A 375 -20.26 -15.85 1.44
C PRO A 375 -19.44 -14.89 0.58
N CYS A 376 -18.21 -14.65 1.00
CA CYS A 376 -17.20 -13.86 0.32
C CYS A 376 -16.02 -14.74 -0.06
N ILE A 377 -15.38 -14.45 -1.20
CA ILE A 377 -14.20 -15.15 -1.69
C ILE A 377 -13.10 -14.15 -1.94
N ALA A 378 -11.92 -14.37 -1.37
CA ALA A 378 -10.71 -13.64 -1.70
C ALA A 378 -9.85 -14.49 -2.63
N ILE A 379 -9.41 -13.94 -3.76
CA ILE A 379 -8.57 -14.64 -4.75
C ILE A 379 -7.28 -13.88 -4.98
N GLY A 380 -6.16 -14.54 -4.70
CA GLY A 380 -4.82 -14.04 -4.94
C GLY A 380 -4.42 -14.19 -6.40
N ALA A 381 -3.81 -13.14 -6.94
CA ALA A 381 -3.33 -13.06 -8.30
C ALA A 381 -1.92 -12.49 -8.36
N VAL A 382 -1.06 -13.13 -9.16
CA VAL A 382 0.30 -12.68 -9.45
C VAL A 382 0.44 -12.53 -10.96
N SER A 383 0.91 -11.39 -11.42
CA SER A 383 1.20 -11.18 -12.84
C SER A 383 2.48 -11.94 -13.26
N ALA A 384 2.39 -13.25 -13.53
CA ALA A 384 3.54 -14.11 -13.87
C ALA A 384 3.74 -14.46 -15.37
N GLY A 385 3.13 -13.76 -16.33
CA GLY A 385 2.96 -14.31 -17.69
C GLY A 385 3.75 -13.64 -18.80
N ASN A 386 4.56 -12.64 -18.48
CA ASN A 386 5.37 -11.98 -19.49
C ASN A 386 6.79 -11.93 -18.98
N ARG A 387 7.73 -12.53 -19.73
CA ARG A 387 9.20 -12.46 -19.48
C ARG A 387 9.76 -11.01 -19.43
N LYS A 388 8.88 -10.00 -19.50
CA LYS A 388 9.10 -8.55 -19.46
C LYS A 388 8.31 -7.80 -18.37
N LYS A 389 7.48 -8.46 -17.54
CA LYS A 389 6.71 -7.85 -16.45
C LYS A 389 7.11 -8.44 -15.10
N LEU A 390 7.52 -7.57 -14.17
CA LEU A 390 7.94 -7.87 -12.81
C LEU A 390 6.70 -8.03 -11.90
N MET A 391 6.75 -8.94 -10.91
CA MET A 391 5.57 -9.56 -10.27
C MET A 391 5.04 -8.79 -9.04
N SER A 392 4.18 -7.79 -9.20
CA SER A 392 3.37 -7.33 -8.04
C SER A 392 2.15 -8.25 -7.85
N GLY A 393 1.84 -8.56 -6.60
CA GLY A 393 0.67 -9.37 -6.22
C GLY A 393 -0.58 -8.52 -6.00
N SER A 394 -1.76 -9.10 -6.18
CA SER A 394 -3.05 -8.46 -5.93
C SER A 394 -4.05 -9.47 -5.37
N VAL A 395 -5.02 -9.00 -4.60
CA VAL A 395 -6.11 -9.82 -4.07
C VAL A 395 -7.45 -9.22 -4.47
N TYR A 396 -8.29 -10.07 -5.07
CA TYR A 396 -9.65 -9.75 -5.50
C TYR A 396 -10.63 -10.28 -4.46
N PHE A 397 -11.40 -9.40 -3.82
CA PHE A 397 -12.45 -9.75 -2.88
C PHE A 397 -13.80 -9.72 -3.59
N LEU A 398 -14.48 -10.85 -3.61
CA LEU A 398 -15.74 -11.09 -4.30
C LEU A 398 -16.83 -11.37 -3.26
N SER A 399 -18.03 -10.82 -3.46
CA SER A 399 -19.19 -11.07 -2.58
C SER A 399 -20.41 -11.45 -3.42
N MET A 400 -21.28 -12.29 -2.86
CA MET A 400 -22.58 -12.59 -3.48
C MET A 400 -23.60 -11.45 -3.32
N SER A 401 -23.32 -10.47 -2.44
CA SER A 401 -24.11 -9.27 -2.28
C SER A 401 -23.47 -8.09 -3.03
N PRO A 402 -24.25 -7.29 -3.79
CA PRO A 402 -23.72 -6.13 -4.50
C PRO A 402 -23.21 -5.06 -3.50
N PRO A 403 -22.15 -4.30 -3.84
CA PRO A 403 -21.65 -3.25 -2.97
C PRO A 403 -22.73 -2.20 -2.66
N LEU A 404 -22.85 -1.81 -1.39
CA LEU A 404 -23.81 -0.81 -0.86
C LEU A 404 -23.74 0.56 -1.55
N HIS A 405 -22.71 0.83 -2.37
CA HIS A 405 -22.58 2.05 -3.17
C HIS A 405 -23.28 2.03 -4.54
N SER A 406 -24.02 0.98 -4.90
CA SER A 406 -24.69 0.86 -6.20
C SER A 406 -26.16 1.30 -6.24
N GLN A 407 -26.73 1.81 -5.14
CA GLN A 407 -28.06 2.45 -5.17
C GLN A 407 -27.97 3.98 -5.20
N LYS A 408 -27.64 4.54 -6.37
CA LYS A 408 -28.10 5.88 -6.76
C LYS A 408 -28.59 5.92 -8.20
N ALA A 409 -29.87 6.29 -8.31
CA ALA A 409 -30.58 6.94 -9.40
C ALA A 409 -30.78 6.16 -10.72
N SER A 410 -32.03 5.71 -10.89
CA SER A 410 -32.65 5.49 -12.20
C SER A 410 -32.51 6.71 -13.12
N PRO A 411 -32.35 6.53 -14.45
CA PRO A 411 -32.25 7.63 -15.40
C PRO A 411 -33.63 8.18 -15.73
N HIS A 412 -34.23 8.90 -14.80
CA HIS A 412 -35.36 9.79 -15.05
C HIS A 412 -35.32 10.89 -14.00
N ASP A 413 -34.67 11.99 -14.35
CA ASP A 413 -35.00 13.38 -13.99
C ASP A 413 -33.74 14.25 -14.17
N ALA A 414 -33.41 14.53 -15.42
CA ALA A 414 -32.44 15.55 -15.81
C ALA A 414 -33.09 16.43 -16.89
N LYS A 415 -34.06 17.24 -16.47
CA LYS A 415 -34.46 18.47 -17.17
C LYS A 415 -34.76 19.53 -16.12
N ASP A 416 -34.31 20.74 -16.44
CA ASP A 416 -34.46 21.98 -15.69
C ASP A 416 -33.48 22.20 -14.53
N GLN A 417 -32.35 22.82 -14.86
CA GLN A 417 -31.92 24.09 -14.26
C GLN A 417 -30.72 24.67 -15.04
N ASN A 418 -31.01 25.32 -16.17
CA ASN A 418 -30.12 26.31 -16.78
C ASN A 418 -30.67 27.69 -16.43
N GLN A 419 -30.12 28.33 -15.40
CA GLN A 419 -30.17 29.79 -15.23
C GLN A 419 -29.03 30.21 -14.30
N VAL A 420 -27.85 30.42 -14.88
CA VAL A 420 -26.74 31.11 -14.22
C VAL A 420 -26.97 32.60 -14.38
N HIS A 421 -27.08 33.30 -13.25
CA HIS A 421 -27.06 34.75 -13.20
C HIS A 421 -25.68 35.26 -13.64
N SER A 422 -25.65 36.02 -14.73
CA SER A 422 -24.50 36.80 -15.17
C SER A 422 -24.30 38.01 -14.25
N LEU A 423 -23.22 38.03 -13.47
CA LEU A 423 -22.66 39.25 -12.90
C LEU A 423 -21.50 39.68 -13.80
N SER A 424 -21.65 40.85 -14.39
CA SER A 424 -20.67 41.49 -15.26
C SER A 424 -19.44 41.95 -14.46
N ALA A 425 -18.30 41.31 -14.71
CA ALA A 425 -16.99 41.88 -14.39
C ALA A 425 -16.50 42.70 -15.59
N GLU A 426 -16.04 43.92 -15.35
CA GLU A 426 -15.44 44.78 -16.37
C GLU A 426 -14.14 44.15 -16.92
N PRO A 427 -13.83 44.30 -18.22
CA PRO A 427 -12.64 43.71 -18.80
C PRO A 427 -11.40 44.52 -18.40
N VAL A 428 -10.47 43.86 -17.70
CA VAL A 428 -9.08 44.31 -17.63
C VAL A 428 -8.44 43.96 -18.97
N GLU A 429 -7.96 44.98 -19.70
CA GLU A 429 -7.21 44.79 -20.95
C GLU A 429 -5.95 43.94 -20.69
N SER A 430 -5.80 42.83 -21.42
CA SER A 430 -4.61 41.99 -21.39
C SER A 430 -4.12 41.74 -22.82
N PHE A 431 -2.99 42.38 -23.14
CA PHE A 431 -2.18 42.07 -24.31
C PHE A 431 -1.24 40.90 -23.96
N SER A 432 -1.70 39.66 -24.11
CA SER A 432 -0.84 38.48 -24.25
C SER A 432 -1.49 37.51 -25.23
N SER A 433 -0.74 36.99 -26.19
CA SER A 433 -1.20 35.88 -27.05
C SER A 433 -1.65 34.70 -26.19
N LYS A 434 -2.79 34.09 -26.51
CA LYS A 434 -3.23 32.84 -25.86
C LYS A 434 -2.15 31.78 -26.02
N LYS A 435 -1.84 31.07 -24.94
CA LYS A 435 -0.76 30.08 -24.83
C LYS A 435 -1.34 28.69 -24.55
N ARG A 436 -0.65 27.65 -24.99
CA ARG A 436 -0.90 26.24 -24.62
C ARG A 436 0.15 25.82 -23.59
N ILE A 437 -0.30 25.47 -22.40
CA ILE A 437 0.54 25.23 -21.23
C ILE A 437 0.31 23.82 -20.73
N LEU A 438 1.39 23.08 -20.48
CA LEU A 438 1.36 21.80 -19.79
C LEU A 438 1.88 21.99 -18.37
N LEU A 439 1.03 21.90 -17.36
CA LEU A 439 1.48 21.72 -15.98
C LEU A 439 1.85 20.26 -15.77
N THR A 440 2.93 19.98 -15.05
CA THR A 440 3.31 18.59 -14.81
C THR A 440 4.00 18.36 -13.48
N THR A 441 3.73 17.21 -12.87
CA THR A 441 4.39 16.77 -11.65
C THR A 441 4.66 15.28 -11.70
N TYR A 442 5.72 14.86 -11.01
CA TYR A 442 6.03 13.44 -10.79
C TYR A 442 5.12 12.79 -9.74
N TRP A 443 4.41 13.58 -8.92
CA TRP A 443 3.48 13.04 -7.95
C TRP A 443 2.18 12.59 -8.62
N TYR A 444 1.43 11.70 -7.97
CA TYR A 444 0.10 11.37 -8.46
C TYR A 444 -0.87 12.52 -8.17
N LEU A 445 -1.82 12.76 -9.06
CA LEU A 445 -2.90 13.72 -8.84
C LEU A 445 -4.25 13.06 -9.14
N PRO A 446 -5.33 13.38 -8.42
CA PRO A 446 -5.36 14.23 -7.21
C PRO A 446 -4.75 13.52 -5.99
N HIS A 447 -4.18 14.28 -5.06
CA HIS A 447 -3.72 13.80 -3.75
C HIS A 447 -3.92 14.87 -2.68
N VAL A 448 -3.90 14.47 -1.41
CA VAL A 448 -3.96 15.41 -0.28
C VAL A 448 -2.58 16.06 -0.12
N GLY A 449 -2.44 17.35 -0.44
CA GLY A 449 -1.18 18.07 -0.30
C GLY A 449 -1.14 19.44 -0.97
N GLY A 450 -0.11 20.22 -0.66
CA GLY A 450 0.04 21.59 -1.19
C GLY A 450 0.30 21.64 -2.70
N VAL A 451 0.97 20.64 -3.27
CA VAL A 451 1.24 20.60 -4.72
C VAL A 451 -0.06 20.49 -5.52
N ASP A 452 -0.98 19.60 -5.12
CA ASP A 452 -2.29 19.48 -5.75
C ASP A 452 -3.10 20.79 -5.67
N VAL A 453 -3.11 21.44 -4.50
CA VAL A 453 -3.78 22.74 -4.31
C VAL A 453 -3.17 23.81 -5.22
N TYR A 454 -1.85 23.92 -5.27
CA TYR A 454 -1.14 24.89 -6.11
C TYR A 454 -1.41 24.66 -7.61
N VAL A 455 -1.33 23.41 -8.08
CA VAL A 455 -1.55 23.05 -9.50
C VAL A 455 -2.99 23.36 -9.91
N ARG A 456 -3.98 22.99 -9.10
CA ARG A 456 -5.39 23.28 -9.39
C ARG A 456 -5.65 24.78 -9.45
N LEU A 457 -5.16 25.53 -8.45
CA LEU A 457 -5.31 26.98 -8.42
C LEU A 457 -4.66 27.64 -9.66
N LEU A 458 -3.40 27.31 -9.95
CA LEU A 458 -2.68 27.89 -11.08
C LEU A 458 -3.36 27.56 -12.41
N LYS A 459 -3.85 26.32 -12.57
CA LYS A 459 -4.63 25.91 -13.74
C LYS A 459 -5.89 26.77 -13.88
N GLU A 460 -6.69 26.88 -12.82
CA GLU A 460 -7.94 27.64 -12.82
C GLU A 460 -7.71 29.10 -13.21
N GLU A 461 -6.68 29.74 -12.65
CA GLU A 461 -6.31 31.12 -12.98
C GLU A 461 -5.83 31.31 -14.42
N LEU A 462 -4.98 30.41 -14.93
CA LEU A 462 -4.52 30.45 -16.30
C LEU A 462 -5.65 30.23 -17.31
N VAL A 463 -6.58 29.31 -17.02
CA VAL A 463 -7.77 29.08 -17.85
C VAL A 463 -8.70 30.29 -17.82
N ARG A 464 -8.85 30.96 -16.67
CA ARG A 464 -9.63 32.19 -16.51
C ARG A 464 -9.06 33.34 -17.36
N GLN A 465 -7.74 33.40 -17.53
CA GLN A 465 -7.06 34.32 -18.46
C GLN A 465 -7.14 33.89 -19.95
N GLY A 466 -7.80 32.77 -20.25
CA GLY A 466 -8.04 32.30 -21.61
C GLY A 466 -6.91 31.47 -22.22
N HIS A 467 -5.97 30.98 -21.41
CA HIS A 467 -4.97 29.99 -21.84
C HIS A 467 -5.56 28.58 -21.91
N HIS A 468 -4.98 27.73 -22.75
CA HIS A 468 -5.27 26.29 -22.76
C HIS A 468 -4.29 25.60 -21.81
N VAL A 469 -4.79 24.84 -20.83
CA VAL A 469 -3.97 24.22 -19.78
C VAL A 469 -4.31 22.76 -19.59
N ASP A 470 -3.32 21.90 -19.80
CA ASP A 470 -3.37 20.47 -19.49
C ASP A 470 -2.49 20.16 -18.27
N VAL A 471 -2.80 19.08 -17.55
CA VAL A 471 -2.03 18.63 -16.37
C VAL A 471 -1.59 17.19 -16.55
N LEU A 472 -0.29 16.92 -16.57
CA LEU A 472 0.31 15.58 -16.66
C LEU A 472 0.88 15.14 -15.30
N ALA A 473 0.42 13.99 -14.80
CA ALA A 473 0.84 13.41 -13.53
C ALA A 473 0.82 11.88 -13.55
N HIS A 474 1.30 11.23 -12.48
CA HIS A 474 0.90 9.84 -12.20
C HIS A 474 -0.60 9.80 -11.87
N HIS A 475 -1.25 8.71 -12.26
CA HIS A 475 -2.61 8.41 -11.85
C HIS A 475 -2.61 7.91 -10.39
N PRO A 476 -3.68 8.13 -9.59
CA PRO A 476 -3.76 7.62 -8.21
C PRO A 476 -3.66 6.10 -8.09
N ASP A 477 -3.81 5.37 -9.20
CA ASP A 477 -3.60 3.91 -9.25
C ASP A 477 -2.12 3.53 -9.29
N MET A 478 -1.21 4.49 -9.45
CA MET A 478 0.24 4.33 -9.60
C MET A 478 0.70 3.44 -10.77
N ALA A 479 -0.22 2.85 -11.53
CA ALA A 479 -0.01 2.00 -12.67
C ALA A 479 0.00 2.77 -13.99
N HIS A 480 -0.40 4.04 -13.98
CA HIS A 480 -0.51 4.86 -15.18
C HIS A 480 0.03 6.27 -15.01
N TYR A 481 0.42 6.86 -16.13
CA TYR A 481 0.62 8.30 -16.31
C TYR A 481 -0.56 8.84 -17.13
N TYR A 482 -1.07 10.03 -16.83
CA TYR A 482 -2.27 10.53 -17.51
C TYR A 482 -2.38 12.05 -17.53
N LEU A 483 -3.22 12.55 -18.44
CA LEU A 483 -3.72 13.91 -18.37
C LEU A 483 -4.90 13.95 -17.39
N VAL A 484 -4.78 14.72 -16.30
CA VAL A 484 -5.74 14.71 -15.17
C VAL A 484 -7.19 14.97 -15.62
N ASP A 485 -7.36 15.86 -16.60
CA ASP A 485 -8.67 16.23 -17.16
C ASP A 485 -8.86 15.75 -18.60
N GLY A 486 -7.95 14.90 -19.09
CA GLY A 486 -7.94 14.40 -20.45
C GLY A 486 -8.22 12.90 -20.53
N GLU A 487 -8.46 12.42 -21.75
CA GLU A 487 -8.72 10.99 -21.99
C GLU A 487 -7.42 10.18 -22.13
N LYS A 488 -6.27 10.85 -22.26
CA LYS A 488 -4.99 10.20 -22.55
C LYS A 488 -4.39 9.61 -21.27
N LYS A 489 -4.28 8.29 -21.23
CA LYS A 489 -3.70 7.50 -20.14
C LYS A 489 -2.71 6.49 -20.73
N VAL A 490 -1.53 6.40 -20.13
CA VAL A 490 -0.42 5.54 -20.57
C VAL A 490 -0.10 4.56 -19.45
N ASN A 491 -0.06 3.27 -19.78
CA ASN A 491 0.28 2.24 -18.83
C ASN A 491 1.79 2.23 -18.53
N LYS A 492 2.13 2.47 -17.27
CA LYS A 492 3.50 2.60 -16.79
C LYS A 492 4.32 1.33 -17.04
N TRP A 493 3.70 0.15 -16.94
CA TRP A 493 4.40 -1.13 -17.15
C TRP A 493 4.92 -1.30 -18.56
N GLN A 494 4.19 -0.79 -19.57
CA GLN A 494 4.66 -0.85 -20.96
C GLN A 494 6.00 -0.13 -21.13
N ILE A 495 6.20 0.97 -20.41
CA ILE A 495 7.43 1.75 -20.42
C ILE A 495 8.47 1.11 -19.51
N LYS A 496 8.09 0.77 -18.27
CA LYS A 496 8.97 0.23 -17.24
C LYS A 496 9.64 -1.07 -17.67
N SER A 497 8.93 -1.93 -18.42
CA SER A 497 9.50 -3.15 -18.99
C SER A 497 10.73 -2.91 -19.89
N VAL A 498 10.80 -1.75 -20.56
CA VAL A 498 11.92 -1.38 -21.44
C VAL A 498 13.03 -0.66 -20.67
N VAL A 499 12.66 0.17 -19.68
CA VAL A 499 13.60 0.96 -18.88
C VAL A 499 14.33 0.09 -17.87
N TYR A 500 13.59 -0.76 -17.14
CA TYR A 500 14.08 -1.49 -15.99
C TYR A 500 15.33 -2.30 -16.31
N GLU A 501 15.28 -3.14 -17.36
CA GLU A 501 16.39 -4.01 -17.72
C GLU A 501 17.68 -3.23 -17.98
N LYS A 502 17.58 -2.12 -18.74
CA LYS A 502 18.73 -1.31 -19.13
C LYS A 502 19.35 -0.58 -17.93
N VAL A 503 18.53 0.07 -17.12
CA VAL A 503 19.00 0.82 -15.96
C VAL A 503 19.53 -0.15 -14.90
N PHE A 504 18.81 -1.24 -14.64
CA PHE A 504 19.24 -2.27 -13.69
C PHE A 504 20.59 -2.88 -14.08
N GLN A 505 20.78 -3.30 -15.35
CA GLN A 505 22.05 -3.85 -15.82
C GLN A 505 23.21 -2.84 -15.70
N PHE A 506 22.95 -1.56 -15.98
CA PHE A 506 23.95 -0.50 -15.80
C PHE A 506 24.39 -0.39 -14.34
N TYR A 507 23.44 -0.25 -13.40
CA TYR A 507 23.77 -0.16 -11.98
C TYR A 507 24.41 -1.44 -11.47
N GLN A 508 23.90 -2.62 -11.85
CA GLN A 508 24.48 -3.89 -11.44
C GLN A 508 25.93 -4.06 -11.92
N ARG A 509 26.26 -3.57 -13.12
CA ARG A 509 27.60 -3.70 -13.70
C ARG A 509 28.59 -2.68 -13.17
N TYR A 510 28.17 -1.43 -12.97
CA TYR A 510 29.08 -0.32 -12.69
C TYR A 510 28.94 0.27 -11.29
N LEU A 511 27.76 0.15 -10.66
CA LEU A 511 27.38 0.83 -9.42
C LEU A 511 26.58 -0.09 -8.48
N SER A 512 26.99 -1.36 -8.34
CA SER A 512 26.24 -2.39 -7.61
C SER A 512 26.10 -2.14 -6.10
N HIS A 513 26.92 -1.23 -5.57
CA HIS A 513 26.98 -0.81 -4.18
C HIS A 513 26.07 0.39 -3.87
N VAL A 514 25.35 0.92 -4.86
CA VAL A 514 24.35 1.98 -4.66
C VAL A 514 23.08 1.39 -4.05
N ASP A 515 22.50 2.12 -3.09
CA ASP A 515 21.29 1.73 -2.39
C ASP A 515 20.16 1.33 -3.37
N PRO A 516 19.43 0.22 -3.11
CA PRO A 516 18.37 -0.25 -4.01
C PRO A 516 17.31 0.80 -4.36
N TRP A 517 16.93 1.65 -3.40
CA TRP A 517 15.91 2.67 -3.63
C TRP A 517 16.36 3.76 -4.62
N VAL A 518 17.67 4.09 -4.67
CA VAL A 518 18.23 5.05 -5.65
C VAL A 518 18.10 4.50 -7.07
N ARG A 519 18.36 3.19 -7.24
CA ARG A 519 18.17 2.50 -8.54
C ARG A 519 16.72 2.53 -8.98
N TYR A 520 15.81 2.24 -8.05
CA TYR A 520 14.37 2.32 -8.29
C TYR A 520 13.93 3.74 -8.68
N ARG A 521 14.43 4.75 -7.97
CA ARG A 521 14.14 6.16 -8.24
C ARG A 521 14.56 6.57 -9.66
N GLU A 522 15.73 6.16 -10.11
CA GLU A 522 16.19 6.41 -11.48
C GLU A 522 15.32 5.70 -12.52
N ILE A 523 14.97 4.44 -12.29
CA ILE A 523 14.07 3.69 -13.19
C ILE A 523 12.75 4.45 -13.33
N GLU A 524 12.16 4.88 -12.23
CA GLU A 524 10.90 5.62 -12.24
C GLU A 524 11.01 6.98 -12.95
N ARG A 525 12.08 7.73 -12.73
CA ARG A 525 12.35 8.99 -13.43
C ARG A 525 12.47 8.78 -14.94
N TYR A 526 13.21 7.76 -15.39
CA TYR A 526 13.31 7.41 -16.81
C TYR A 526 11.98 6.92 -17.38
N CYS A 527 11.15 6.23 -16.60
CA CYS A 527 9.81 5.85 -17.03
C CYS A 527 8.94 7.09 -17.26
N PHE A 528 8.98 8.06 -16.36
CA PHE A 528 8.27 9.32 -16.50
C PHE A 528 8.78 10.14 -17.70
N GLU A 529 10.11 10.20 -17.90
CA GLU A 529 10.77 10.83 -19.05
C GLU A 529 10.26 10.24 -20.39
N LEU A 530 10.25 8.91 -20.53
CA LEU A 530 9.72 8.26 -21.73
C LEU A 530 8.21 8.38 -21.86
N ALA A 531 7.46 8.37 -20.76
CA ALA A 531 6.02 8.55 -20.78
C ALA A 531 5.68 9.93 -21.34
N ALA A 532 6.36 10.98 -20.89
CA ALA A 532 6.13 12.35 -21.34
C ALA A 532 6.25 12.50 -22.86
N CYS A 533 7.19 11.80 -23.50
CA CYS A 533 7.32 11.79 -24.98
C CYS A 533 6.04 11.32 -25.69
N LEU A 534 5.22 10.50 -25.02
CA LEU A 534 3.98 10.00 -25.59
C LEU A 534 2.83 10.99 -25.50
N PHE A 535 2.98 12.17 -24.85
CA PHE A 535 1.94 13.18 -24.65
C PHE A 535 2.01 14.38 -25.62
N ASP A 536 2.64 14.20 -26.79
CA ASP A 536 2.66 15.18 -27.88
C ASP A 536 3.16 16.57 -27.43
N LEU A 537 4.34 16.61 -26.79
CA LEU A 537 4.86 17.80 -26.13
C LEU A 537 5.03 19.03 -27.04
N GLU A 538 5.19 18.84 -28.36
CA GLU A 538 5.32 19.90 -29.37
C GLU A 538 4.12 20.84 -29.46
N GLN A 539 2.95 20.42 -28.96
CA GLN A 539 1.75 21.24 -29.00
C GLN A 539 1.73 22.37 -27.94
N TYR A 540 2.68 22.36 -26.98
CA TYR A 540 2.72 23.31 -25.89
C TYR A 540 3.80 24.36 -26.11
N ASP A 541 3.44 25.62 -25.86
CA ASP A 541 4.39 26.74 -25.83
C ASP A 541 5.26 26.66 -24.57
N ILE A 542 4.68 26.16 -23.47
CA ILE A 542 5.29 26.11 -22.15
C ILE A 542 4.99 24.76 -21.48
N ILE A 543 6.02 24.16 -20.89
CA ILE A 543 5.91 23.08 -19.91
C ILE A 543 6.32 23.66 -18.55
N HIS A 544 5.44 23.54 -17.56
CA HIS A 544 5.68 24.03 -16.20
C HIS A 544 5.67 22.87 -15.19
N THR A 545 6.87 22.44 -14.79
CA THR A 545 7.10 21.35 -13.83
C THR A 545 6.96 21.83 -12.38
N GLN A 546 6.50 20.96 -11.48
CA GLN A 546 6.17 21.31 -10.09
C GLN A 546 7.07 20.62 -9.06
N ASP A 547 8.15 19.98 -9.51
CA ASP A 547 9.11 19.30 -8.64
C ASP A 547 10.43 19.07 -9.39
N ILE A 548 11.49 18.80 -8.63
CA ILE A 548 12.84 18.56 -9.18
C ILE A 548 12.91 17.35 -10.13
N ILE A 549 12.06 16.35 -9.94
CA ILE A 549 12.10 15.07 -10.67
C ILE A 549 11.48 15.25 -12.06
N SER A 550 10.27 15.81 -12.11
CA SER A 550 9.59 16.15 -13.36
C SER A 550 10.39 17.20 -14.13
N THR A 551 10.98 18.19 -13.45
CA THR A 551 11.87 19.17 -14.09
C THR A 551 13.06 18.50 -14.77
N ARG A 552 13.72 17.57 -14.08
CA ARG A 552 14.86 16.84 -14.65
C ARG A 552 14.44 15.91 -15.78
N ALA A 553 13.28 15.26 -15.70
CA ALA A 553 12.77 14.40 -16.76
C ALA A 553 12.41 15.22 -18.01
N LEU A 554 11.60 16.27 -17.88
CA LEU A 554 11.09 17.05 -19.01
C LEU A 554 12.19 17.87 -19.70
N SER A 555 13.21 18.34 -18.98
CA SER A 555 14.34 19.04 -19.61
C SER A 555 15.10 18.19 -20.65
N ARG A 556 14.98 16.86 -20.56
CA ARG A 556 15.66 15.91 -21.43
C ARG A 556 14.85 15.52 -22.67
N VAL A 557 13.53 15.76 -22.65
CA VAL A 557 12.61 15.30 -23.70
C VAL A 557 11.73 16.39 -24.29
N LYS A 558 11.73 17.61 -23.71
CA LYS A 558 10.97 18.73 -24.27
C LYS A 558 11.46 19.07 -25.69
N PRO A 559 10.56 19.55 -26.57
CA PRO A 559 10.96 20.17 -27.83
C PRO A 559 11.86 21.38 -27.61
N ALA A 560 12.78 21.63 -28.54
CA ALA A 560 13.69 22.78 -28.46
C ALA A 560 12.92 24.12 -28.39
N SER A 561 11.81 24.22 -29.12
CA SER A 561 10.95 25.41 -29.21
C SER A 561 10.04 25.65 -28.00
N THR A 562 9.93 24.69 -27.08
CA THR A 562 9.03 24.77 -25.93
C THR A 562 9.79 25.24 -24.69
N ALA A 563 9.31 26.29 -24.03
CA ALA A 563 9.93 26.81 -22.80
C ALA A 563 9.66 25.87 -21.61
N LEU A 564 10.67 25.64 -20.78
CA LEU A 564 10.55 24.89 -19.54
C LEU A 564 10.65 25.82 -18.33
N VAL A 565 9.61 25.83 -17.51
CA VAL A 565 9.58 26.54 -16.23
C VAL A 565 9.44 25.51 -15.12
N ALA A 566 10.11 25.72 -14.00
CA ALA A 566 10.00 24.85 -12.84
C ALA A 566 9.57 25.64 -11.61
N THR A 567 8.60 25.16 -10.83
CA THR A 567 8.35 25.61 -9.46
C THR A 567 8.85 24.54 -8.50
N ILE A 568 9.79 24.89 -7.61
CA ILE A 568 10.31 23.97 -6.58
C ILE A 568 9.63 24.28 -5.24
N HIS A 569 8.77 23.37 -4.79
CA HIS A 569 7.91 23.58 -3.63
C HIS A 569 8.56 23.28 -2.27
N GLY A 570 9.64 22.51 -2.23
CA GLY A 570 10.26 22.06 -0.99
C GLY A 570 11.64 21.47 -1.21
N LEU A 571 12.19 20.86 -0.16
CA LEU A 571 13.52 20.28 -0.17
C LEU A 571 13.45 18.79 0.15
N LEU A 572 13.50 17.97 -0.90
CA LEU A 572 13.31 16.53 -0.83
C LEU A 572 14.49 15.82 -0.15
N ALA A 573 15.71 16.33 -0.31
CA ALA A 573 16.91 15.78 0.33
C ALA A 573 16.79 15.74 1.87
N LYS A 574 16.16 16.75 2.49
CA LYS A 574 15.90 16.75 3.94
C LYS A 574 14.73 15.84 4.31
N GLU A 575 13.70 15.72 3.47
CA GLU A 575 12.60 14.78 3.71
C GLU A 575 13.11 13.34 3.82
N HIS A 576 14.05 12.94 2.97
CA HIS A 576 14.71 11.63 3.07
C HIS A 576 15.50 11.41 4.37
N MET A 577 15.96 12.48 5.03
CA MET A 577 16.57 12.36 6.36
C MET A 577 15.50 12.19 7.44
N PHE A 578 14.39 12.91 7.36
CA PHE A 578 13.28 12.82 8.31
C PHE A 578 12.52 11.49 8.23
N SER A 579 12.41 10.90 7.03
CA SER A 579 11.84 9.55 6.85
C SER A 579 12.78 8.44 7.31
N GLY A 580 14.07 8.75 7.51
CA GLY A 580 15.10 7.78 7.85
C GLY A 580 15.67 7.03 6.64
N ASP A 581 15.29 7.39 5.41
CA ASP A 581 15.84 6.79 4.18
C ASP A 581 17.35 7.05 4.05
N ILE A 582 17.81 8.20 4.53
CA ILE A 582 19.22 8.60 4.53
C ILE A 582 19.66 8.92 5.96
N GLN A 583 20.47 8.04 6.52
CA GLN A 583 20.98 8.15 7.90
C GLN A 583 22.17 9.11 8.00
N ASN A 584 22.93 9.32 6.92
CA ASN A 584 24.14 10.13 6.95
C ASN A 584 24.42 10.87 5.64
N LYS A 585 24.95 12.09 5.75
CA LYS A 585 25.30 12.96 4.61
C LYS A 585 26.57 12.54 3.85
N ASN A 586 27.29 11.52 4.31
CA ASN A 586 28.49 11.01 3.63
C ASN A 586 28.18 9.85 2.66
N SER A 587 26.94 9.37 2.65
CA SER A 587 26.48 8.26 1.84
C SER A 587 26.39 8.61 0.35
N LEU A 588 26.43 7.60 -0.51
CA LEU A 588 26.15 7.78 -1.95
C LEU A 588 24.70 8.22 -2.18
N ALA A 589 23.77 7.72 -1.37
CA ALA A 589 22.39 8.18 -1.35
C ALA A 589 22.27 9.68 -1.12
N TRP A 590 23.03 10.26 -0.16
CA TRP A 590 23.05 11.71 0.04
C TRP A 590 23.57 12.47 -1.18
N LYS A 591 24.66 11.99 -1.78
CA LYS A 591 25.20 12.61 -3.01
C LYS A 591 24.20 12.57 -4.16
N TYR A 592 23.48 11.45 -4.29
CA TYR A 592 22.44 11.29 -5.30
C TYR A 592 21.30 12.30 -5.10
N VAL A 593 20.74 12.44 -3.90
CA VAL A 593 19.67 13.42 -3.68
C VAL A 593 20.17 14.85 -3.79
N ALA A 594 21.42 15.14 -3.42
CA ALA A 594 22.05 16.43 -3.66
C ALA A 594 22.13 16.75 -5.15
N ASP A 595 22.50 15.77 -5.99
CA ASP A 595 22.48 15.91 -7.45
C ASP A 595 21.05 16.09 -7.98
N GLU A 596 20.05 15.38 -7.44
CA GLU A 596 18.63 15.60 -7.80
C GLU A 596 18.19 17.04 -7.52
N GLU A 597 18.52 17.59 -6.34
CA GLU A 597 18.20 18.99 -6.00
C GLU A 597 18.89 19.97 -6.96
N TYR A 598 20.19 19.76 -7.20
CA TYR A 598 20.97 20.62 -8.10
C TYR A 598 20.41 20.59 -9.52
N TYR A 599 20.36 19.41 -10.14
CA TYR A 599 19.91 19.26 -11.52
C TYR A 599 18.43 19.60 -11.67
N GLY A 600 17.60 19.34 -10.66
CA GLY A 600 16.20 19.77 -10.66
C GLY A 600 16.06 21.28 -10.76
N CYS A 601 16.84 22.04 -10.00
CA CYS A 601 16.77 23.50 -10.01
C CYS A 601 17.37 24.14 -11.27
N VAL A 602 18.47 23.60 -11.82
CA VAL A 602 19.21 24.25 -12.92
C VAL A 602 18.77 23.81 -14.32
N SER A 603 17.90 22.79 -14.44
CA SER A 603 17.53 22.22 -15.75
C SER A 603 16.46 23.02 -16.51
N ALA A 604 15.77 23.96 -15.85
CA ALA A 604 14.71 24.77 -16.46
C ALA A 604 15.25 26.05 -17.12
N ASP A 605 14.47 26.62 -18.05
CA ASP A 605 14.77 27.91 -18.65
C ASP A 605 14.60 29.04 -17.63
N ALA A 606 13.64 28.89 -16.72
CA ALA A 606 13.46 29.71 -15.51
C ALA A 606 12.95 28.85 -14.34
N THR A 607 13.41 29.16 -13.12
CA THR A 607 13.10 28.40 -11.91
C THR A 607 12.48 29.30 -10.84
N ILE A 608 11.28 28.96 -10.42
CA ILE A 608 10.50 29.63 -9.38
C ILE A 608 10.70 28.90 -8.06
N VAL A 609 10.88 29.67 -6.99
CA VAL A 609 10.83 29.20 -5.60
C VAL A 609 9.92 30.13 -4.78
N PRO A 610 9.23 29.63 -3.75
CA PRO A 610 8.25 30.45 -3.04
C PRO A 610 8.85 31.34 -1.94
N THR A 611 10.07 31.07 -1.49
CA THR A 611 10.68 31.74 -0.33
C THR A 611 12.17 32.00 -0.52
N GLU A 612 12.69 32.98 0.21
CA GLU A 612 14.12 33.24 0.34
C GLU A 612 14.82 32.12 1.13
N TRP A 613 14.09 31.46 2.05
CA TRP A 613 14.57 30.30 2.77
C TRP A 613 14.98 29.18 1.81
N LEU A 614 14.13 28.84 0.84
CA LEU A 614 14.47 27.77 -0.09
C LEU A 614 15.69 28.13 -0.96
N VAL A 615 15.85 29.40 -1.35
CA VAL A 615 17.06 29.88 -2.04
C VAL A 615 18.31 29.60 -1.21
N ARG A 616 18.31 29.97 0.08
CA ARG A 616 19.44 29.73 1.00
C ARG A 616 19.74 28.25 1.17
N GLU A 617 18.71 27.42 1.26
CA GLU A 617 18.88 25.97 1.36
C GLU A 617 19.47 25.37 0.09
N MET A 618 19.03 25.82 -1.10
CA MET A 618 19.52 25.30 -2.37
C MET A 618 21.01 25.62 -2.62
N GLN A 619 21.53 26.71 -2.03
CA GLN A 619 22.96 27.02 -2.08
C GLN A 619 23.84 25.94 -1.44
N GLN A 620 23.33 25.17 -0.48
CA GLN A 620 24.09 24.07 0.13
C GLN A 620 24.35 22.91 -0.86
N PHE A 621 23.58 22.85 -1.94
CA PHE A 621 23.73 21.91 -3.06
C PHE A 621 24.40 22.58 -4.27
N GLU A 622 25.10 23.71 -4.06
CA GLU A 622 25.81 24.46 -5.09
C GLU A 622 24.92 25.09 -6.18
N VAL A 623 23.61 25.18 -5.95
CA VAL A 623 22.70 25.86 -6.87
C VAL A 623 22.92 27.38 -6.81
N PRO A 624 23.20 28.06 -7.94
CA PRO A 624 23.42 29.50 -7.94
C PRO A 624 22.15 30.27 -7.59
N SER A 625 22.19 31.18 -6.62
CA SER A 625 21.00 31.89 -6.14
C SER A 625 20.37 32.83 -7.17
N ASN A 626 21.12 33.29 -8.17
CA ASN A 626 20.66 34.22 -9.19
C ASN A 626 19.78 33.58 -10.28
N ILE A 627 19.58 32.25 -10.25
CA ILE A 627 18.69 31.57 -11.21
C ILE A 627 17.23 31.61 -10.77
N PHE A 628 16.98 31.92 -9.49
CA PHE A 628 15.66 31.81 -8.89
C PHE A 628 14.85 33.10 -9.06
N ASP A 629 13.60 32.95 -9.50
CA ASP A 629 12.56 33.97 -9.39
C ASP A 629 11.71 33.64 -8.15
N ILE A 630 11.70 34.53 -7.15
CA ILE A 630 10.98 34.27 -5.89
C ILE A 630 9.52 34.71 -6.03
N ILE A 631 8.61 33.74 -6.05
CA ILE A 631 7.17 33.97 -6.20
C ILE A 631 6.42 33.18 -5.12
N PRO A 632 5.98 33.84 -4.04
CA PRO A 632 5.14 33.21 -3.03
C PRO A 632 3.84 32.69 -3.63
N TYR A 633 3.28 31.63 -3.04
CA TYR A 633 1.95 31.14 -3.41
C TYR A 633 0.87 32.20 -3.14
N GLY A 634 -0.31 31.97 -3.69
CA GLY A 634 -1.50 32.76 -3.41
C GLY A 634 -2.72 31.86 -3.27
N LEU A 635 -3.84 32.46 -2.89
CA LEU A 635 -5.16 31.86 -2.80
C LEU A 635 -6.19 32.81 -3.43
N SER A 636 -7.28 32.26 -3.93
CA SER A 636 -8.45 33.05 -4.32
C SER A 636 -9.14 33.54 -3.04
N ILE A 637 -8.93 34.82 -2.69
CA ILE A 637 -9.42 35.43 -1.45
C ILE A 637 -10.96 35.36 -1.39
N ASP A 638 -11.64 35.68 -2.49
CA ASP A 638 -13.10 35.69 -2.55
C ASP A 638 -13.69 34.28 -2.45
N GLU A 639 -13.11 33.30 -3.17
CA GLU A 639 -13.56 31.90 -3.06
C GLU A 639 -13.30 31.31 -1.68
N PHE A 640 -12.17 31.66 -1.05
CA PHE A 640 -11.86 31.24 0.30
C PHE A 640 -12.89 31.79 1.29
N ALA A 641 -13.19 33.10 1.23
CA ALA A 641 -14.19 33.73 2.08
C ALA A 641 -15.58 33.07 1.94
N LEU A 642 -15.98 32.69 0.71
CA LEU A 642 -17.21 31.93 0.47
C LEU A 642 -17.17 30.56 1.17
N LYS A 643 -16.07 29.82 1.07
CA LYS A 643 -15.90 28.49 1.71
C LYS A 643 -15.94 28.58 3.23
N THR A 644 -15.44 29.67 3.83
CA THR A 644 -15.51 29.91 5.28
C THR A 644 -16.96 30.06 5.79
N HIS A 645 -17.90 30.44 4.92
CA HIS A 645 -19.32 30.56 5.27
C HIS A 645 -20.17 29.35 4.85
N GLN A 646 -19.57 28.33 4.23
CA GLN A 646 -20.27 27.09 3.90
C GLN A 646 -20.53 26.25 5.16
N PRO A 647 -21.61 25.46 5.17
CA PRO A 647 -21.86 24.53 6.27
C PRO A 647 -20.76 23.45 6.32
N LEU A 648 -20.47 22.99 7.54
CA LEU A 648 -19.58 21.86 7.76
C LEU A 648 -20.10 20.62 7.01
N SER A 649 -19.20 19.94 6.31
CA SER A 649 -19.47 18.74 5.51
C SER A 649 -19.89 17.55 6.39
N GLN A 650 -19.36 17.48 7.61
CA GLN A 650 -19.85 16.61 8.67
C GLN A 650 -19.77 17.37 10.01
N PRO A 651 -20.68 17.13 10.96
CA PRO A 651 -20.70 17.82 12.24
C PRO A 651 -19.38 17.66 13.00
N LEU A 652 -18.85 18.76 13.54
CA LEU A 652 -17.83 18.69 14.57
C LEU A 652 -18.52 18.27 15.87
N GLN A 653 -18.03 17.20 16.50
CA GLN A 653 -18.42 16.87 17.86
C GLN A 653 -17.79 17.91 18.78
N MET A 654 -18.50 19.01 18.98
CA MET A 654 -18.01 20.09 19.81
C MET A 654 -17.92 19.61 21.27
N PRO A 655 -16.82 19.93 21.96
CA PRO A 655 -16.63 19.63 23.38
C PRO A 655 -17.57 20.50 24.27
N GLU A 656 -17.33 20.50 25.58
CA GLU A 656 -18.09 21.31 26.54
C GLU A 656 -18.21 22.79 26.15
N GLU A 657 -19.28 23.44 26.62
CA GLU A 657 -19.53 24.86 26.38
C GLU A 657 -18.35 25.71 26.93
N ASN A 658 -17.80 26.61 26.09
CA ASN A 658 -16.60 27.44 26.35
C ASN A 658 -15.22 26.75 26.28
N SER A 659 -15.07 25.58 25.65
CA SER A 659 -13.73 25.05 25.34
C SER A 659 -12.98 25.93 24.33
N PHE A 660 -11.69 26.13 24.57
CA PHE A 660 -10.77 26.76 23.62
C PHE A 660 -10.41 25.78 22.48
N ILE A 661 -10.76 26.12 21.25
CA ILE A 661 -10.67 25.22 20.10
C ILE A 661 -9.36 25.42 19.34
N ILE A 662 -8.57 24.36 19.24
CA ILE A 662 -7.28 24.32 18.55
C ILE A 662 -7.47 23.51 17.27
N SER A 663 -7.01 24.02 16.13
CA SER A 663 -6.96 23.25 14.87
C SER A 663 -5.53 23.05 14.40
N CYS A 664 -5.23 21.87 13.85
CA CYS A 664 -3.94 21.57 13.21
C CYS A 664 -4.19 20.86 11.87
N PRO A 665 -4.37 21.63 10.77
CA PRO A 665 -4.47 21.08 9.43
C PRO A 665 -3.10 20.70 8.86
N ALA A 666 -2.76 19.42 8.94
CA ALA A 666 -1.52 18.85 8.43
C ALA A 666 -1.62 17.34 8.17
N ARG A 667 -0.90 16.85 7.14
CA ARG A 667 -0.73 15.41 6.90
C ARG A 667 -0.02 14.73 8.07
N LEU A 668 -0.43 13.51 8.43
CA LEU A 668 0.17 12.75 9.53
C LEU A 668 1.48 12.07 9.08
N VAL A 669 2.52 12.88 8.85
CA VAL A 669 3.87 12.48 8.43
C VAL A 669 4.95 13.10 9.34
N PRO A 670 6.16 12.52 9.44
CA PRO A 670 7.16 12.93 10.43
C PRO A 670 7.50 14.42 10.40
N VAL A 671 7.65 14.98 9.20
CA VAL A 671 8.05 16.38 9.01
C VAL A 671 7.02 17.39 9.54
N LYS A 672 5.77 16.98 9.80
CA LYS A 672 4.71 17.86 10.30
C LYS A 672 4.68 18.02 11.82
N GLY A 673 5.50 17.28 12.57
CA GLY A 673 5.78 17.58 13.99
C GLY A 673 4.60 17.43 14.94
N HIS A 674 3.59 16.61 14.62
CA HIS A 674 2.42 16.35 15.49
C HIS A 674 2.81 15.95 16.92
N GLN A 675 3.91 15.22 17.06
CA GLN A 675 4.48 14.85 18.37
C GLN A 675 4.75 16.08 19.24
N THR A 676 5.32 17.15 18.67
CA THR A 676 5.62 18.39 19.40
C THR A 676 4.35 19.07 19.91
N LEU A 677 3.28 19.07 19.12
CA LEU A 677 1.98 19.61 19.55
C LEU A 677 1.36 18.77 20.66
N ILE A 678 1.35 17.44 20.54
CA ILE A 678 0.81 16.55 21.58
C ILE A 678 1.61 16.70 22.88
N GLY A 679 2.94 16.79 22.79
CA GLY A 679 3.81 17.06 23.92
C GLY A 679 3.56 18.43 24.55
N ALA A 680 3.29 19.47 23.76
CA ALA A 680 2.94 20.79 24.29
C ALA A 680 1.58 20.79 24.99
N LEU A 681 0.57 20.15 24.40
CA LEU A 681 -0.78 20.05 24.97
C LEU A 681 -0.79 19.32 26.31
N SER A 682 0.02 18.28 26.47
CA SER A 682 0.14 17.54 27.74
C SER A 682 0.82 18.35 28.85
N ARG A 683 1.54 19.42 28.51
CA ARG A 683 2.18 20.33 29.49
C ARG A 683 1.27 21.45 29.99
N ILE A 684 0.13 21.69 29.36
CA ILE A 684 -0.78 22.77 29.77
C ILE A 684 -1.35 22.44 31.16
N GLN A 685 -0.97 23.22 32.17
CA GLN A 685 -1.34 22.97 33.57
C GLN A 685 -2.71 23.57 33.94
N GLY A 686 -3.34 23.00 34.97
CA GLY A 686 -4.59 23.50 35.56
C GLY A 686 -5.86 23.05 34.84
N ASN A 687 -7.00 23.65 35.19
CA ASN A 687 -8.32 23.31 34.65
C ASN A 687 -8.63 24.05 33.34
N ALA A 688 -7.63 24.35 32.51
CA ALA A 688 -7.84 25.03 31.24
C ALA A 688 -8.71 24.15 30.33
N ASN A 689 -9.86 24.67 29.90
CA ASN A 689 -10.79 23.97 29.01
C ASN A 689 -10.39 24.21 27.55
N TRP A 690 -9.96 23.16 26.86
CA TRP A 690 -9.47 23.19 25.49
C TRP A 690 -9.69 21.84 24.80
N HIS A 691 -9.87 21.88 23.48
CA HIS A 691 -9.99 20.71 22.62
C HIS A 691 -9.21 20.93 21.32
N CYS A 692 -8.54 19.89 20.82
CA CYS A 692 -7.74 19.96 19.61
C CYS A 692 -8.30 19.07 18.51
N PHE A 693 -8.56 19.66 17.34
CA PHE A 693 -8.85 18.96 16.11
C PHE A 693 -7.56 18.79 15.29
N LEU A 694 -7.16 17.55 15.03
CA LEU A 694 -6.12 17.21 14.06
C LEU A 694 -6.80 16.90 12.72
N LEU A 695 -6.52 17.73 11.70
CA LEU A 695 -7.13 17.60 10.37
C LEU A 695 -6.09 17.07 9.39
N GLY A 696 -6.35 15.92 8.80
CA GLY A 696 -5.46 15.23 7.89
C GLY A 696 -5.33 13.74 8.23
N ASP A 697 -4.73 13.00 7.31
CA ASP A 697 -4.41 11.59 7.48
C ASP A 697 -2.96 11.31 7.04
N GLY A 698 -2.46 10.11 7.32
CA GLY A 698 -1.12 9.71 6.94
C GLY A 698 -0.58 8.51 7.73
N PRO A 699 0.61 8.02 7.34
CA PRO A 699 1.21 6.80 7.91
C PRO A 699 1.47 6.87 9.42
N LEU A 700 1.52 8.07 10.01
CA LEU A 700 1.72 8.22 11.47
C LEU A 700 0.43 8.17 12.28
N ARG A 701 -0.74 7.90 11.69
CA ARG A 701 -2.03 7.94 12.40
C ARG A 701 -2.02 7.10 13.67
N THR A 702 -1.66 5.83 13.57
CA THR A 702 -1.61 4.90 14.72
C THR A 702 -0.61 5.35 15.78
N GLU A 703 0.56 5.84 15.37
CA GLU A 703 1.58 6.36 16.30
C GLU A 703 1.05 7.59 17.05
N ILE A 704 0.37 8.50 16.36
CA ILE A 704 -0.25 9.69 16.95
C ILE A 704 -1.35 9.31 17.93
N GLU A 705 -2.22 8.36 17.59
CA GLU A 705 -3.27 7.86 18.50
C GLU A 705 -2.66 7.27 19.78
N GLN A 706 -1.56 6.50 19.65
CA GLN A 706 -0.82 5.97 20.79
C GLN A 706 -0.16 7.07 21.63
N LEU A 707 0.42 8.09 21.01
CA LEU A 707 1.01 9.24 21.69
C LEU A 707 -0.03 10.01 22.51
N ILE A 708 -1.22 10.23 21.94
CA ILE A 708 -2.35 10.89 22.60
C ILE A 708 -2.82 10.07 23.80
N GLN A 709 -2.93 8.74 23.65
CA GLN A 709 -3.31 7.85 24.73
C GLN A 709 -2.28 7.85 25.85
N ASN A 710 -0.99 7.73 25.53
CA ASN A 710 0.11 7.75 26.50
C ASN A 710 0.22 9.08 27.24
N ALA A 711 -0.12 10.18 26.59
CA ALA A 711 -0.18 11.51 27.20
C ALA A 711 -1.41 11.72 28.10
N GLY A 712 -2.39 10.79 28.10
CA GLY A 712 -3.58 10.89 28.94
C GLY A 712 -4.57 11.99 28.54
N ILE A 713 -4.54 12.43 27.27
CA ILE A 713 -5.35 13.56 26.76
C ILE A 713 -6.31 13.15 25.64
N LYS A 714 -6.67 11.86 25.57
CA LYS A 714 -7.53 11.27 24.52
C LYS A 714 -8.87 11.99 24.36
N ASP A 715 -9.53 12.33 25.46
CA ASP A 715 -10.86 12.94 25.42
C ASP A 715 -10.84 14.40 24.96
N ARG A 716 -9.64 14.97 24.74
CA ARG A 716 -9.40 16.37 24.38
C ARG A 716 -8.83 16.55 22.98
N ILE A 717 -8.59 15.46 22.25
CA ILE A 717 -8.05 15.49 20.89
C ILE A 717 -8.90 14.60 19.99
N THR A 718 -9.35 15.15 18.86
CA THR A 718 -10.11 14.42 17.85
C THR A 718 -9.36 14.44 16.51
N LEU A 719 -9.09 13.25 15.97
CA LEU A 719 -8.55 13.09 14.63
C LEU A 719 -9.71 13.07 13.63
N LEU A 720 -9.80 14.10 12.79
CA LEU A 720 -10.90 14.26 11.83
C LEU A 720 -10.64 13.55 10.49
N GLY A 721 -9.44 13.02 10.27
CA GLY A 721 -9.02 12.47 8.97
C GLY A 721 -8.97 13.56 7.89
N ASP A 722 -9.06 13.15 6.63
CA ASP A 722 -9.10 14.09 5.49
C ASP A 722 -10.43 14.87 5.43
N ARG A 723 -10.34 16.19 5.25
CA ARG A 723 -11.48 17.13 5.29
C ARG A 723 -11.40 18.13 4.14
N LYS A 724 -12.53 18.38 3.48
CA LYS A 724 -12.64 19.35 2.37
C LYS A 724 -13.14 20.73 2.80
N ASP A 725 -13.64 20.84 4.02
CA ASP A 725 -14.24 22.03 4.61
C ASP A 725 -13.34 22.67 5.68
N VAL A 726 -12.01 22.54 5.52
CA VAL A 726 -11.00 23.19 6.37
C VAL A 726 -11.30 24.68 6.58
N PRO A 727 -11.69 25.49 5.57
CA PRO A 727 -12.02 26.90 5.80
C PRO A 727 -13.16 27.12 6.80
N ALA A 728 -14.18 26.26 6.78
CA ALA A 728 -15.29 26.32 7.73
C ALA A 728 -14.87 25.84 9.13
N ILE A 729 -13.99 24.83 9.23
CA ILE A 729 -13.46 24.36 10.53
C ILE A 729 -12.56 25.42 11.18
N LEU A 730 -11.71 26.08 10.40
CA LEU A 730 -10.86 27.17 10.90
C LEU A 730 -11.69 28.30 11.50
N ARG A 731 -12.84 28.63 10.90
CA ARG A 731 -13.77 29.63 11.45
C ARG A 731 -14.31 29.27 12.84
N GLU A 732 -14.49 27.98 13.11
CA GLU A 732 -14.97 27.47 14.40
C GLU A 732 -13.82 27.28 15.42
N SER A 733 -12.58 27.65 15.04
CA SER A 733 -11.39 27.49 15.88
C SER A 733 -10.96 28.81 16.52
N ASP A 734 -10.41 28.75 17.74
CA ASP A 734 -9.83 29.90 18.43
C ASP A 734 -8.37 30.16 18.03
N VAL A 735 -7.67 29.11 17.57
CA VAL A 735 -6.28 29.19 17.10
C VAL A 735 -6.00 28.05 16.12
N MET A 736 -5.15 28.33 15.13
CA MET A 736 -4.50 27.30 14.32
C MET A 736 -3.06 27.09 14.78
N VAL A 737 -2.66 25.83 14.95
CA VAL A 737 -1.29 25.46 15.29
C VAL A 737 -0.66 24.66 14.17
N LEU A 738 0.55 25.03 13.77
CA LEU A 738 1.36 24.28 12.80
C LEU A 738 2.75 23.97 13.36
N PRO A 739 2.96 22.76 13.94
CA PRO A 739 4.19 22.41 14.64
C PRO A 739 5.28 21.81 13.73
N SER A 740 5.30 22.16 12.44
CA SER A 740 6.13 21.49 11.44
C SER A 740 7.62 21.55 11.79
N LEU A 741 8.34 20.47 11.51
CA LEU A 741 9.81 20.41 11.64
C LEU A 741 10.51 21.03 10.43
N GLN A 742 9.83 21.03 9.29
CA GLN A 742 10.20 21.75 8.08
C GLN A 742 8.94 22.03 7.28
N ASP A 743 8.78 23.29 6.87
CA ASP A 743 7.78 23.67 5.88
C ASP A 743 8.28 24.86 5.08
N ASN A 744 7.85 24.97 3.83
CA ASN A 744 8.33 26.04 2.96
C ASN A 744 7.34 27.21 2.98
N LEU A 745 6.16 27.01 2.42
CA LEU A 745 5.10 28.01 2.38
C LEU A 745 3.74 27.33 2.54
N PRO A 746 3.42 26.82 3.74
CA PRO A 746 2.23 26.01 3.98
C PRO A 746 0.93 26.79 3.73
N PHE A 747 0.05 26.23 2.87
CA PHE A 747 -1.28 26.79 2.64
C PHE A 747 -2.09 26.96 3.91
N SER A 748 -1.96 26.05 4.88
CA SER A 748 -2.69 26.14 6.15
C SER A 748 -2.46 27.47 6.88
N ILE A 749 -1.26 28.04 6.85
CA ILE A 749 -0.99 29.37 7.41
C ILE A 749 -1.78 30.44 6.65
N MET A 750 -1.75 30.43 5.31
CA MET A 750 -2.52 31.39 4.50
C MET A 750 -4.02 31.28 4.77
N GLU A 751 -4.54 30.05 4.83
CA GLU A 751 -5.94 29.76 5.10
C GLU A 751 -6.35 30.26 6.49
N ALA A 752 -5.53 30.04 7.52
CA ALA A 752 -5.80 30.55 8.87
C ALA A 752 -5.77 32.09 8.93
N GLN A 753 -4.81 32.73 8.24
CA GLN A 753 -4.76 34.19 8.17
C GLN A 753 -5.99 34.74 7.45
N LEU A 754 -6.42 34.15 6.33
CA LEU A 754 -7.63 34.55 5.61
C LEU A 754 -8.92 34.27 6.39
N ALA A 755 -8.96 33.20 7.18
CA ALA A 755 -10.05 32.90 8.10
C ALA A 755 -10.12 33.89 9.27
N GLY A 756 -9.06 34.67 9.49
CA GLY A 756 -8.99 35.67 10.54
C GLY A 756 -8.89 35.03 11.92
N ILE A 757 -8.08 33.99 12.06
CA ILE A 757 -7.79 33.36 13.36
C ILE A 757 -6.31 33.51 13.73
N PRO A 758 -5.97 33.57 15.03
CA PRO A 758 -4.59 33.54 15.49
C PRO A 758 -3.86 32.27 15.07
N ILE A 759 -2.54 32.39 14.86
CA ILE A 759 -1.70 31.27 14.42
C ILE A 759 -0.52 31.13 15.39
N ILE A 760 -0.23 29.90 15.79
CA ILE A 760 1.03 29.54 16.43
C ILE A 760 1.75 28.57 15.51
N ALA A 761 2.96 28.89 15.07
CA ALA A 761 3.72 28.01 14.19
C ALA A 761 5.19 27.93 14.62
N SER A 762 5.86 26.84 14.26
CA SER A 762 7.29 26.74 14.49
C SER A 762 8.06 27.73 13.60
N ASN A 763 9.27 28.12 13.99
CA ASN A 763 10.18 28.88 13.14
C ASN A 763 10.90 27.99 12.09
N ALA A 764 10.26 26.89 11.67
CA ALA A 764 10.80 25.95 10.71
C ALA A 764 10.74 26.48 9.28
N GLY A 765 11.81 26.23 8.53
CA GLY A 765 11.85 26.49 7.10
C GLY A 765 11.48 27.92 6.70
N GLY A 766 10.54 28.07 5.76
CA GLY A 766 10.04 29.35 5.27
C GLY A 766 8.88 29.94 6.08
N ILE A 767 8.41 29.27 7.15
CA ILE A 767 7.32 29.78 8.01
C ILE A 767 7.59 31.20 8.55
N PRO A 768 8.81 31.57 8.98
CA PRO A 768 9.10 32.93 9.44
C PRO A 768 8.90 34.03 8.39
N GLU A 769 8.85 33.69 7.10
CA GLU A 769 8.56 34.65 6.03
C GLU A 769 7.05 34.91 5.89
N MET A 770 6.20 34.08 6.51
CA MET A 770 4.74 34.20 6.49
C MET A 770 4.16 34.89 7.72
N ILE A 771 4.86 34.86 8.85
CA ILE A 771 4.38 35.32 10.16
C ILE A 771 5.33 36.37 10.74
N GLN A 772 4.82 37.57 10.99
CA GLN A 772 5.48 38.56 11.82
C GLN A 772 5.21 38.24 13.29
N ASN A 773 6.22 37.72 13.99
CA ASN A 773 6.09 37.26 15.37
C ASN A 773 5.49 38.34 16.28
N GLU A 774 4.53 37.94 17.11
CA GLU A 774 3.72 38.77 18.02
C GLU A 774 2.81 39.81 17.36
N SER A 775 2.77 39.87 16.01
CA SER A 775 1.87 40.75 15.26
C SER A 775 0.84 39.94 14.48
N THR A 776 1.26 39.13 13.51
CA THR A 776 0.35 38.36 12.65
C THR A 776 0.29 36.87 13.03
N GLY A 777 0.91 36.51 14.15
CA GLY A 777 0.98 35.16 14.71
C GLY A 777 2.10 35.05 15.74
N LEU A 778 2.23 33.88 16.37
CA LEU A 778 3.27 33.59 17.35
C LEU A 778 4.19 32.50 16.81
N LEU A 779 5.50 32.72 16.91
CA LEU A 779 6.51 31.75 16.53
C LEU A 779 7.12 31.09 17.77
N PHE A 780 7.45 29.81 17.65
CA PHE A 780 8.22 29.05 18.65
C PHE A 780 9.36 28.29 17.98
N ASP A 781 10.38 27.91 18.75
CA ASP A 781 11.51 27.15 18.21
C ASP A 781 11.10 25.75 17.76
N VAL A 782 11.62 25.30 16.60
CA VAL A 782 11.35 23.96 16.06
C VAL A 782 11.56 22.87 17.12
N GLY A 783 10.52 22.05 17.33
CA GLY A 783 10.53 20.94 18.29
C GLY A 783 10.42 21.36 19.76
N ASN A 784 10.31 22.66 20.07
CA ASN A 784 10.22 23.15 21.45
C ASN A 784 8.79 23.10 21.98
N GLU A 785 8.49 22.01 22.66
CA GLU A 785 7.17 21.74 23.23
C GLU A 785 6.80 22.68 24.40
N GLU A 786 7.80 23.18 25.14
CA GLU A 786 7.59 24.09 26.26
C GLU A 786 7.17 25.47 25.77
N GLN A 787 7.91 26.05 24.81
CA GLN A 787 7.54 27.33 24.20
C GLN A 787 6.17 27.24 23.51
N LEU A 788 5.86 26.14 22.82
CA LEU A 788 4.54 25.96 22.21
C LEU A 788 3.42 25.96 23.28
N ALA A 789 3.62 25.29 24.41
CA ALA A 789 2.67 25.29 25.52
C ALA A 789 2.49 26.69 26.15
N GLU A 790 3.57 27.46 26.27
CA GLU A 790 3.53 28.86 26.74
C GLU A 790 2.72 29.75 25.79
N GLN A 791 2.95 29.67 24.49
CA GLN A 791 2.21 30.47 23.49
C GLN A 791 0.73 30.09 23.46
N LEU A 792 0.41 28.79 23.55
CA LEU A 792 -0.98 28.33 23.68
C LEU A 792 -1.64 28.89 24.94
N THR A 793 -0.97 28.82 26.08
CA THR A 793 -1.48 29.35 27.35
C THR A 793 -1.65 30.87 27.31
N LYS A 794 -0.73 31.59 26.66
CA LYS A 794 -0.82 33.05 26.44
C LYS A 794 -2.08 33.38 25.66
N LEU A 795 -2.32 32.71 24.53
CA LEU A 795 -3.52 32.94 23.74
C LEU A 795 -4.79 32.51 24.47
N MET A 796 -4.82 31.39 25.20
CA MET A 796 -5.99 30.97 25.99
C MET A 796 -6.44 32.05 26.98
N ASN A 797 -5.49 32.69 27.66
CA ASN A 797 -5.75 33.66 28.73
C ASN A 797 -6.00 35.09 28.26
N ASP A 798 -5.63 35.45 27.03
CA ASP A 798 -5.73 36.83 26.52
C ASP A 798 -6.55 36.92 25.22
N SER A 799 -7.86 37.06 25.37
CA SER A 799 -8.79 37.21 24.23
C SER A 799 -8.60 38.51 23.44
N ALA A 800 -8.07 39.56 24.08
CA ALA A 800 -7.78 40.82 23.40
C ALA A 800 -6.56 40.64 22.47
N LEU A 801 -5.51 39.98 22.96
CA LEU A 801 -4.36 39.61 22.13
C LEU A 801 -4.77 38.71 20.97
N ARG A 802 -5.62 37.70 21.19
CA ARG A 802 -6.16 36.87 20.10
C ARG A 802 -6.83 37.71 19.03
N SER A 803 -7.72 38.62 19.42
CA SER A 803 -8.45 39.48 18.48
C SER A 803 -7.53 40.39 17.68
N VAL A 804 -6.51 40.96 18.32
CA VAL A 804 -5.51 41.82 17.65
C VAL A 804 -4.68 41.02 16.64
N ILE A 805 -4.14 39.87 17.04
CA ILE A 805 -3.34 39.02 16.15
C ILE A 805 -4.18 38.53 14.96
N ALA A 806 -5.40 38.08 15.21
CA ALA A 806 -6.34 37.64 14.18
C ALA A 806 -6.63 38.73 13.14
N GLN A 807 -6.89 39.96 13.60
CA GLN A 807 -7.14 41.09 12.70
C GLN A 807 -5.91 41.42 11.86
N GLN A 808 -4.72 41.51 12.48
CA GLN A 808 -3.48 41.82 11.78
C GLN A 808 -3.10 40.71 10.78
N ALA A 809 -3.30 39.45 11.14
CA ALA A 809 -3.13 38.30 10.26
C ALA A 809 -4.04 38.39 9.02
N ALA A 810 -5.32 38.72 9.20
CA ALA A 810 -6.26 38.87 8.09
C ALA A 810 -5.93 40.04 7.16
N GLU A 811 -5.50 41.18 7.72
CA GLU A 811 -5.04 42.34 6.95
C GLU A 811 -3.77 42.01 6.15
N TRP A 812 -2.81 41.32 6.76
CA TRP A 812 -1.60 40.85 6.10
C TRP A 812 -1.93 39.90 4.94
N ALA A 813 -2.78 38.90 5.15
CA ALA A 813 -3.13 37.93 4.12
C ALA A 813 -3.78 38.56 2.88
N LYS A 814 -4.66 39.55 3.06
CA LYS A 814 -5.31 40.26 1.95
C LYS A 814 -4.33 40.98 1.04
N ILE A 815 -3.19 41.41 1.58
CA ILE A 815 -2.14 42.12 0.86
C ILE A 815 -1.19 41.12 0.18
N HIS A 816 -0.85 40.01 0.85
CA HIS A 816 0.27 39.15 0.47
C HIS A 816 -0.12 37.87 -0.27
N TRP A 817 -1.33 37.32 -0.08
CA TRP A 817 -1.70 35.97 -0.58
C TRP A 817 -2.69 35.96 -1.74
N SER A 818 -2.69 36.97 -2.60
CA SER A 818 -3.57 37.02 -3.77
C SER A 818 -3.12 36.06 -4.88
N SER A 819 -4.02 35.19 -5.34
CA SER A 819 -3.79 34.34 -6.53
C SER A 819 -3.53 35.16 -7.81
N ASN A 820 -4.11 36.37 -7.92
CA ASN A 820 -3.85 37.26 -9.04
C ASN A 820 -2.40 37.73 -9.09
N THR A 821 -1.80 38.03 -7.94
CA THR A 821 -0.39 38.44 -7.84
C THR A 821 0.55 37.29 -8.17
N LEU A 822 0.21 36.07 -7.71
CA LEU A 822 0.91 34.83 -8.11
C LEU A 822 0.88 34.69 -9.63
N LEU A 823 -0.32 34.76 -10.23
CA LEU A 823 -0.52 34.58 -11.67
C LEU A 823 0.26 35.61 -12.50
N GLU A 824 0.16 36.91 -12.16
CA GLU A 824 0.86 37.99 -12.87
C GLU A 824 2.37 37.75 -12.90
N ARG A 825 2.96 37.40 -11.75
CA ARG A 825 4.39 37.11 -11.64
C ARG A 825 4.78 35.84 -12.39
N THR A 826 3.96 34.80 -12.33
CA THR A 826 4.20 33.56 -13.09
C THR A 826 4.14 33.80 -14.60
N LEU A 827 3.20 34.62 -15.09
CA LEU A 827 3.13 35.00 -16.50
C LEU A 827 4.37 35.79 -16.96
N ALA A 828 4.91 36.67 -16.12
CA ALA A 828 6.17 37.36 -16.42
C ALA A 828 7.35 36.37 -16.55
N VAL A 829 7.40 35.32 -15.71
CA VAL A 829 8.41 34.25 -15.82
C VAL A 829 8.21 33.43 -17.09
N TYR A 830 6.97 33.14 -17.48
CA TYR A 830 6.65 32.48 -18.73
C TYR A 830 7.17 33.25 -19.94
N ASP A 831 6.95 34.57 -19.98
CA ASP A 831 7.44 35.41 -21.07
C ASP A 831 8.98 35.43 -21.12
N LYS A 832 9.64 35.59 -19.96
CA LYS A 832 11.12 35.50 -19.83
C LYS A 832 11.67 34.16 -20.32
N ALA A 833 11.03 33.03 -19.97
CA ALA A 833 11.47 31.70 -20.38
C ALA A 833 11.33 31.49 -21.90
N MET A 834 10.22 31.94 -22.50
CA MET A 834 10.02 31.87 -23.94
C MET A 834 10.98 32.76 -24.73
N GLU A 835 11.31 33.95 -24.23
CA GLU A 835 12.31 34.83 -24.85
C GLU A 835 13.69 34.17 -24.88
N LYS A 836 14.09 33.50 -23.79
CA LYS A 836 15.34 32.75 -23.69
C LYS A 836 15.41 31.60 -24.71
N VAL A 837 14.32 30.87 -24.92
CA VAL A 837 14.25 29.83 -25.94
C VAL A 837 14.38 30.40 -27.34
N LYS A 838 13.64 31.46 -27.68
CA LYS A 838 13.73 32.13 -29.00
C LYS A 838 15.12 32.69 -29.30
N GLY A 839 15.84 33.16 -28.27
CA GLY A 839 17.20 33.67 -28.41
C GLY A 839 18.26 32.61 -28.69
N ASN A 840 17.97 31.33 -28.40
CA ASN A 840 18.88 30.21 -28.66
C ASN A 840 18.67 29.56 -30.05
N ASP A 841 17.61 29.94 -30.78
CA ASP A 841 17.30 29.47 -32.13
C ASP A 841 17.96 30.32 -33.26
N ILE A 842 18.74 31.35 -32.90
CA ILE A 842 19.54 32.23 -33.79
C ILE A 842 21.01 31.86 -33.65
#